data_AF-A0A7C5D3Z8-F1
#
_entry.id   AF-A0A7C5D3Z8-F1
#
_cell.length_a   1.000
_cell.length_b   1.000
_cell.length_c   1.000
_cell.angle_alpha   90.00
_cell.angle_beta   90.00
_cell.angle_gamma   90.00
#
_symmetry.space_group_name_H-M   'P 1'
#
loop_
_entity.id
_entity.type
_entity.pdbx_description
1 polymer ?
#
loop_
_entity_poly.entity_id
_entity_poly.type
_entity_poly.pdbx_seq_one_letter_code
_entity_poly.pdbx_strand_id
1 'polypeptide(L)'
;MKNLIRSVVFLVAVGALTLSQATGQTLQIRTSRPRLTVPVGIYDVQRASNTLYYSVSGTITVNFSISGLPENTAYEITDVNGTPMRSVVISGTNQLPFYLWIFATNVPQGIYDLVLKADGGSALASLNFILQSGIIWAGSNTFWSDPINWLGGFPRTNSDVIFCDLGGASNTVVVEGTTSNQVVTCLVSDDVEIGSLRFAQTNANTRFHIIEIAPEKKLTVTGTNGFWVLRDYINEYAGLGSATRPAIYFKGERASLIVSNPEAKFAYLVDGALNKPLLDLSGLDIFVADVDRMAIGDYSAYPNFWNFQNNGYGGVPRRWNCDFFLAKTNIIRANYKCSDYTNDSRLFAYMYLSSAASGATSPYGTNGLGIWNEIYADSICFVGANQQGYVAFNPALRVTTNIPGGVTNVVTNTMYLKIRNVDGGRVSVLAVGDDGGATNAASSNIKAWIWLGDGVVDILADLMYLARDRGVLSSDPSFQAWMAIGDGVIDVNKLILGFQDRNPNHTNRGYCQGTLWVTNKAVLKVNDCLILGYAANTNLNSNPNSTWGRLYVGGTAMVNRVEVPVETAPGVPNFSGSGQIYITNGGHLILTNTIASADKRLDRLEFSGDGILTLHINGFGPFVYVTNLVTSGSGGMINVASVQNVGTYPVTIDLISYMNTVSPVLKLGRLPSGMVGTLLADQVSGMVRLTLNTNQPRVIKWVGNVNNYWDTMTTNWVRIDTGEPTRFIDGDFVVFDDTAVSQEVLLAENVIPGQSPDIAGITFSNNIKSYTFGWGWGQIVGTTRIAKYGAASVEWNVQSDAVLELYEGKFTGAGRVGSVVVNTGSLFAFNGQTGGLEVRGNVLIDAMGSVVGGVVVDSGGVLTNFGTIDTGVQVITLCSNAILHNAGVIYVMTPWTVQSTALVVNNGTIYQRGTASSVGMSVYGTLSGTGVIATDGVQPNYARVTLQPGSTLRIGNRPGEIAKMTIGTRLDMLAGARVEFDVVPGVTNDVIDLQYIWDLGWVNFGANASLGATLVINNLGSTFTPGMELRLFSRGNNPNTPDNTIPAQPGVIPAPGPGLYWDIRDMVTNLVLRVGSGLPRLETVVQGGTNLVFTWPPQYRWWRLEMQTNSLAVGLSTNWVTVGGSWLTNYITIPIDRTPTVFYRLVYP
;
A
#
# COMPACT_ATOMS: atom_id res chain seq x y z
N MET A 1 6.14 57.95 8.87
CA MET A 1 6.15 59.36 8.40
C MET A 1 6.14 59.35 6.87
N LYS A 2 5.33 60.24 6.27
CA LYS A 2 5.56 61.01 5.04
C LYS A 2 6.31 60.40 3.83
N ASN A 3 5.55 60.28 2.73
CA ASN A 3 5.87 60.71 1.35
C ASN A 3 6.95 59.88 0.59
N LEU A 4 6.94 59.70 -0.75
CA LEU A 4 6.05 60.04 -1.89
C LEU A 4 6.40 59.00 -3.02
N ILE A 5 5.80 58.85 -4.22
CA ILE A 5 4.87 59.63 -5.07
C ILE A 5 3.72 58.71 -5.58
N ARG A 6 2.69 59.29 -6.20
CA ARG A 6 1.53 58.61 -6.83
C ARG A 6 1.73 58.33 -8.32
N SER A 7 0.94 57.39 -8.86
CA SER A 7 0.18 57.61 -10.10
C SER A 7 -1.16 56.89 -10.02
N VAL A 8 -2.23 57.49 -10.54
CA VAL A 8 -3.62 57.01 -10.37
C VAL A 8 -4.15 56.48 -11.70
N VAL A 9 -4.63 55.25 -11.70
CA VAL A 9 -5.43 54.69 -12.81
C VAL A 9 -6.85 55.23 -12.69
N PHE A 10 -7.33 55.94 -13.70
CA PHE A 10 -8.73 56.35 -13.80
C PHE A 10 -9.51 55.31 -14.61
N LEU A 11 -10.56 54.74 -14.01
CA LEU A 11 -11.42 53.77 -14.67
C LEU A 11 -12.51 54.50 -15.47
N VAL A 12 -12.55 54.27 -16.79
CA VAL A 12 -13.70 54.62 -17.64
C VAL A 12 -14.03 53.41 -18.50
N ALA A 13 -15.23 52.86 -18.32
CA ALA A 13 -15.72 51.77 -19.16
C ALA A 13 -16.21 52.32 -20.50
N VAL A 14 -15.74 51.73 -21.60
CA VAL A 14 -16.33 51.87 -22.94
C VAL A 14 -16.63 50.46 -23.44
N GLY A 15 -17.85 50.28 -23.97
CA GLY A 15 -18.37 48.97 -24.38
C GLY A 15 -17.67 48.36 -25.59
N ALA A 16 -18.02 47.11 -25.90
CA ALA A 16 -17.40 46.33 -26.95
C ALA A 16 -17.58 46.94 -28.35
N LEU A 17 -16.55 47.66 -28.82
CA LEU A 17 -16.26 47.81 -30.24
C LEU A 17 -15.30 46.70 -30.65
N THR A 18 -15.69 45.92 -31.65
CA THR A 18 -14.87 44.86 -32.24
C THR A 18 -13.72 45.45 -33.05
N LEU A 19 -12.65 45.86 -32.37
CA LEU A 19 -11.35 46.07 -33.00
C LEU A 19 -10.91 44.75 -33.64
N SER A 20 -10.81 44.75 -34.97
CA SER A 20 -10.14 43.68 -35.69
C SER A 20 -8.71 43.56 -35.18
N GLN A 21 -8.27 42.34 -34.84
CA GLN A 21 -6.88 42.12 -34.49
C GLN A 21 -6.02 42.44 -35.72
N ALA A 22 -5.27 43.54 -35.64
CA ALA A 22 -4.17 43.78 -36.56
C ALA A 22 -3.16 42.63 -36.37
N THR A 23 -2.80 41.96 -37.46
CA THR A 23 -1.87 40.83 -37.45
C THR A 23 -0.44 41.31 -37.18
N GLY A 24 -0.13 41.42 -35.88
CA GLY A 24 1.18 41.86 -35.40
C GLY A 24 2.32 40.98 -35.93
N GLN A 25 3.39 41.63 -36.37
CA GLN A 25 4.63 40.95 -36.74
C GLN A 25 5.20 40.24 -35.51
N THR A 26 5.52 38.95 -35.64
CA THR A 26 6.01 38.12 -34.53
C THR A 26 7.35 37.49 -34.88
N LEU A 27 8.31 37.56 -33.96
CA LEU A 27 9.58 36.83 -33.99
C LEU A 27 9.70 35.98 -32.71
N GLN A 28 10.27 34.78 -32.80
CA GLN A 28 10.63 33.93 -31.67
C GLN A 28 11.92 33.17 -31.98
N ILE A 29 12.90 33.15 -31.07
CA ILE A 29 14.12 32.34 -31.23
C ILE A 29 14.00 31.11 -30.34
N ARG A 30 14.29 29.93 -30.89
CA ARG A 30 14.37 28.68 -30.11
C ARG A 30 15.72 28.01 -30.32
N THR A 31 16.19 27.29 -29.29
CA THR A 31 17.46 26.58 -29.28
C THR A 31 17.30 25.18 -28.70
N SER A 32 18.16 24.25 -29.13
CA SER A 32 18.31 22.95 -28.46
C SER A 32 19.35 22.96 -27.34
N ARG A 33 20.17 24.02 -27.24
CA ARG A 33 21.28 24.13 -26.28
C ARG A 33 21.32 25.52 -25.63
N PRO A 34 20.48 25.79 -24.61
CA PRO A 34 20.42 27.09 -23.94
C PRO A 34 21.62 27.37 -23.02
N ARG A 35 22.45 26.36 -22.71
CA ARG A 35 23.65 26.52 -21.89
C ARG A 35 24.87 26.00 -22.63
N LEU A 36 25.92 26.82 -22.65
CA LEU A 36 27.23 26.52 -23.18
C LEU A 36 28.20 26.39 -22.01
N THR A 37 29.14 25.46 -22.13
CA THR A 37 30.13 25.17 -21.08
C THR A 37 31.51 25.20 -21.70
N VAL A 38 32.45 25.90 -21.06
CA VAL A 38 33.85 26.03 -21.48
C VAL A 38 34.78 25.76 -20.29
N PRO A 39 35.99 25.21 -20.52
CA PRO A 39 37.01 25.09 -19.49
C PRO A 39 37.62 26.47 -19.15
N VAL A 40 37.80 26.75 -17.86
CA VAL A 40 38.49 27.97 -17.37
C VAL A 40 39.87 28.11 -18.00
N GLY A 41 40.28 29.32 -18.37
CA GLY A 41 41.70 29.59 -18.69
C GLY A 41 42.26 28.90 -19.94
N ILE A 42 41.41 28.34 -20.80
CA ILE A 42 41.78 27.60 -22.02
C ILE A 42 41.04 28.21 -23.24
N TYR A 43 41.47 27.88 -24.46
CA TYR A 43 40.75 28.20 -25.70
C TYR A 43 39.73 27.12 -26.04
N ASP A 44 38.48 27.50 -26.30
CA ASP A 44 37.38 26.60 -26.68
C ASP A 44 36.39 27.28 -27.64
N VAL A 45 35.67 26.49 -28.44
CA VAL A 45 34.72 26.97 -29.46
C VAL A 45 33.39 26.24 -29.32
N GLN A 46 32.38 26.95 -28.82
CA GLN A 46 31.06 26.39 -28.54
C GLN A 46 30.05 26.82 -29.61
N ARG A 47 29.25 25.86 -30.09
CA ARG A 47 28.18 26.08 -31.08
C ARG A 47 26.80 25.78 -30.48
N ALA A 48 25.87 26.71 -30.64
CA ALA A 48 24.43 26.50 -30.42
C ALA A 48 23.70 26.44 -31.78
N SER A 49 22.79 25.47 -31.92
CA SER A 49 21.87 25.36 -33.05
C SER A 49 20.55 26.06 -32.71
N ASN A 50 20.15 27.03 -33.52
CA ASN A 50 19.01 27.90 -33.24
C ASN A 50 18.06 27.97 -34.44
N THR A 51 16.80 28.31 -34.17
CA THR A 51 15.78 28.56 -35.20
C THR A 51 15.03 29.84 -34.87
N LEU A 52 15.01 30.79 -35.82
CA LEU A 52 14.12 31.94 -35.80
C LEU A 52 12.78 31.52 -36.43
N TYR A 53 11.73 31.43 -35.61
CA TYR A 53 10.35 31.36 -36.08
C TYR A 53 9.84 32.78 -36.28
N TYR A 54 9.20 33.04 -37.42
CA TYR A 54 8.69 34.37 -37.74
C TYR A 54 7.33 34.32 -38.45
N SER A 55 6.55 35.37 -38.24
CA SER A 55 5.31 35.64 -38.98
C SER A 55 5.18 37.14 -39.17
N VAL A 56 5.39 37.62 -40.41
CA VAL A 56 5.50 39.04 -40.72
C VAL A 56 4.64 39.42 -41.93
N SER A 57 3.95 40.56 -41.82
CA SER A 57 3.29 41.19 -42.96
C SER A 57 4.32 42.00 -43.76
N GLY A 58 4.35 41.78 -45.08
CA GLY A 58 5.36 42.35 -45.97
C GLY A 58 6.74 41.70 -45.83
N THR A 59 7.78 42.50 -46.05
CA THR A 59 9.19 42.12 -45.97
C THR A 59 9.89 43.00 -44.95
N ILE A 60 10.65 42.41 -44.01
CA ILE A 60 11.47 43.15 -43.03
C ILE A 60 12.90 42.61 -42.98
N THR A 61 13.85 43.47 -42.59
CA THR A 61 15.22 43.07 -42.26
C THR A 61 15.32 42.81 -40.76
N VAL A 62 15.69 41.59 -40.38
CA VAL A 62 15.99 41.22 -38.99
C VAL A 62 17.49 41.26 -38.78
N ASN A 63 17.94 41.98 -37.76
CA ASN A 63 19.34 42.10 -37.37
C ASN A 63 19.61 41.20 -36.16
N PHE A 64 20.70 40.43 -36.21
CA PHE A 64 21.11 39.57 -35.11
C PHE A 64 22.23 40.21 -34.30
N SER A 65 22.14 40.11 -32.98
CA SER A 65 23.19 40.56 -32.06
C SER A 65 23.21 39.72 -30.78
N ILE A 66 24.34 39.70 -30.09
CA ILE A 66 24.45 39.13 -28.74
C ILE A 66 25.02 40.17 -27.78
N SER A 67 24.58 40.13 -26.52
CA SER A 67 25.08 40.95 -25.42
C SER A 67 25.28 40.10 -24.16
N GLY A 68 26.11 40.55 -23.22
CA GLY A 68 26.46 39.79 -21.99
C GLY A 68 27.73 38.94 -22.10
N LEU A 69 28.41 38.98 -23.26
CA LEU A 69 29.69 38.30 -23.48
C LEU A 69 30.75 38.74 -22.44
N PRO A 70 31.42 37.79 -21.75
CA PRO A 70 32.54 38.12 -20.86
C PRO A 70 33.80 38.49 -21.64
N GLU A 71 34.79 39.05 -20.94
CA GLU A 71 36.09 39.40 -21.50
C GLU A 71 36.74 38.19 -22.19
N ASN A 72 37.51 38.48 -23.26
CA ASN A 72 38.19 37.49 -24.10
C ASN A 72 37.25 36.46 -24.79
N THR A 73 35.98 36.80 -24.98
CA THR A 73 35.07 36.08 -25.90
C THR A 73 34.74 36.87 -27.16
N ALA A 74 34.53 36.16 -28.25
CA ALA A 74 34.00 36.67 -29.51
C ALA A 74 32.85 35.79 -29.99
N TYR A 75 32.03 36.29 -30.93
CA TYR A 75 30.91 35.55 -31.48
C TYR A 75 30.81 35.69 -32.99
N GLU A 76 30.23 34.68 -33.62
CA GLU A 76 29.77 34.73 -35.00
C GLU A 76 28.40 34.06 -35.14
N ILE A 77 27.58 34.56 -36.06
CA ILE A 77 26.28 33.98 -36.41
C ILE A 77 26.35 33.62 -37.88
N THR A 78 26.04 32.36 -38.22
CA THR A 78 26.06 31.87 -39.60
C THR A 78 24.73 31.23 -39.98
N ASP A 79 24.45 31.16 -41.28
CA ASP A 79 23.48 30.22 -41.81
C ASP A 79 23.94 28.76 -41.58
N VAL A 80 23.10 27.80 -42.00
CA VAL A 80 23.42 26.36 -41.89
C VAL A 80 24.56 25.88 -42.79
N ASN A 81 25.02 26.71 -43.74
CA ASN A 81 26.13 26.43 -44.65
C ASN A 81 27.46 27.01 -44.15
N GLY A 82 27.45 27.81 -43.07
CA GLY A 82 28.62 28.50 -42.53
C GLY A 82 28.82 29.93 -43.06
N THR A 83 27.86 30.50 -43.79
CA THR A 83 27.91 31.87 -44.31
C THR A 83 27.56 32.87 -43.20
N PRO A 84 28.37 33.90 -42.91
CA PRO A 84 28.07 34.88 -41.86
C PRO A 84 26.76 35.64 -42.10
N MET A 85 25.86 35.62 -41.13
CA MET A 85 24.49 36.11 -41.20
C MET A 85 24.21 37.11 -40.07
N ARG A 86 24.76 38.32 -40.18
CA ARG A 86 24.53 39.41 -39.20
C ARG A 86 23.15 40.07 -39.32
N SER A 87 22.54 40.00 -40.50
CA SER A 87 21.15 40.32 -40.72
C SER A 87 20.57 39.46 -41.85
N VAL A 88 19.24 39.36 -41.91
CA VAL A 88 18.51 38.57 -42.90
C VAL A 88 17.22 39.29 -43.30
N VAL A 89 16.84 39.17 -44.57
CA VAL A 89 15.57 39.69 -45.09
C VAL A 89 14.54 38.57 -45.07
N ILE A 90 13.41 38.77 -44.40
CA ILE A 90 12.34 37.77 -44.24
C ILE A 90 10.97 38.34 -44.66
N SER A 91 10.08 37.45 -45.12
CA SER A 91 8.70 37.77 -45.48
C SER A 91 7.76 36.60 -45.22
N GLY A 92 6.49 36.89 -44.91
CA GLY A 92 5.47 35.87 -44.62
C GLY A 92 5.70 35.13 -43.29
N THR A 93 5.29 33.85 -43.24
CA THR A 93 5.37 33.00 -42.05
C THR A 93 6.23 31.77 -42.35
N ASN A 94 7.36 31.62 -41.65
CA ASN A 94 8.28 30.50 -41.84
C ASN A 94 9.24 30.31 -40.64
N GLN A 95 10.19 29.39 -40.78
CA GLN A 95 11.29 29.17 -39.84
C GLN A 95 12.65 29.27 -40.56
N LEU A 96 13.64 29.87 -39.90
CA LEU A 96 15.02 30.01 -40.39
C LEU A 96 16.01 29.40 -39.39
N PRO A 97 16.65 28.25 -39.70
CA PRO A 97 17.70 27.69 -38.86
C PRO A 97 19.03 28.44 -39.04
N PHE A 98 19.79 28.59 -37.96
CA PHE A 98 21.09 29.26 -37.94
C PHE A 98 21.99 28.74 -36.81
N TYR A 99 23.30 28.99 -36.91
CA TYR A 99 24.26 28.67 -35.85
C TYR A 99 24.72 29.95 -35.15
N LEU A 100 24.85 29.87 -33.82
CA LEU A 100 25.63 30.80 -33.01
C LEU A 100 26.93 30.11 -32.61
N TRP A 101 28.06 30.73 -32.91
CA TRP A 101 29.39 30.33 -32.51
C TRP A 101 29.90 31.29 -31.44
N ILE A 102 30.42 30.75 -30.34
CA ILE A 102 31.13 31.49 -29.29
C ILE A 102 32.58 31.00 -29.27
N PHE A 103 33.51 31.91 -29.47
CA PHE A 103 34.94 31.66 -29.36
C PHE A 103 35.40 32.17 -27.99
N ALA A 104 35.78 31.26 -27.11
CA ALA A 104 36.19 31.55 -25.75
C ALA A 104 37.71 31.41 -25.62
N THR A 105 38.40 32.43 -25.12
CA THR A 105 39.85 32.37 -24.87
C THR A 105 40.14 32.81 -23.45
N ASN A 106 40.66 31.91 -22.60
CA ASN A 106 41.05 32.25 -21.23
C ASN A 106 39.94 32.91 -20.40
N VAL A 107 38.68 32.50 -20.59
CA VAL A 107 37.52 33.08 -19.89
C VAL A 107 37.64 32.78 -18.39
N PRO A 108 37.49 33.78 -17.49
CA PRO A 108 37.49 33.56 -16.05
C PRO A 108 36.38 32.59 -15.62
N GLN A 109 36.52 31.97 -14.44
CA GLN A 109 35.46 31.13 -13.88
C GLN A 109 34.20 31.95 -13.59
N GLY A 110 33.02 31.43 -13.93
CA GLY A 110 31.75 32.08 -13.62
C GLY A 110 30.58 31.62 -14.49
N ILE A 111 29.41 32.19 -14.20
CA ILE A 111 28.17 32.04 -14.96
C ILE A 111 27.83 33.40 -15.58
N TYR A 112 27.67 33.43 -16.90
CA TYR A 112 27.42 34.64 -17.68
C TYR A 112 26.11 34.49 -18.47
N ASP A 113 25.11 35.31 -18.17
CA ASP A 113 23.88 35.39 -18.96
C ASP A 113 24.12 36.12 -20.29
N LEU A 114 24.04 35.38 -21.39
CA LEU A 114 24.11 35.92 -22.75
C LEU A 114 22.70 36.15 -23.28
N VAL A 115 22.48 37.24 -24.00
CA VAL A 115 21.19 37.58 -24.61
C VAL A 115 21.34 37.68 -26.12
N LEU A 116 20.79 36.70 -26.84
CA LEU A 116 20.72 36.65 -28.30
C LEU A 116 19.44 37.35 -28.77
N LYS A 117 19.59 38.40 -29.58
CA LYS A 117 18.48 39.20 -30.10
C LYS A 117 18.32 39.03 -31.60
N ALA A 118 17.08 39.05 -32.05
CA ALA A 118 16.69 39.16 -33.45
C ALA A 118 15.71 40.35 -33.57
N ASP A 119 16.19 41.45 -34.12
CA ASP A 119 15.53 42.76 -34.12
C ASP A 119 15.09 43.16 -35.53
N GLY A 120 13.78 43.15 -35.76
CA GLY A 120 13.10 43.62 -36.96
C GLY A 120 12.39 44.97 -36.78
N GLY A 121 12.78 45.78 -35.78
CA GLY A 121 12.18 47.07 -35.46
C GLY A 121 10.84 46.94 -34.71
N SER A 122 9.75 46.75 -35.44
CA SER A 122 8.40 46.56 -34.86
C SER A 122 8.16 45.16 -34.28
N ALA A 123 9.07 44.22 -34.51
CA ALA A 123 9.08 42.91 -33.89
C ALA A 123 10.48 42.56 -33.39
N LEU A 124 10.56 42.06 -32.16
CA LEU A 124 11.80 41.73 -31.46
C LEU A 124 11.67 40.38 -30.78
N ALA A 125 12.66 39.50 -30.99
CA ALA A 125 12.86 38.31 -30.16
C ALA A 125 14.16 38.44 -29.36
N SER A 126 14.15 37.91 -28.14
CA SER A 126 15.28 37.96 -27.21
C SER A 126 15.33 36.65 -26.43
N LEU A 127 16.34 35.83 -26.69
CA LEU A 127 16.54 34.52 -26.06
C LEU A 127 17.76 34.58 -25.14
N ASN A 128 17.56 34.22 -23.87
CA ASN A 128 18.60 34.17 -22.86
C ASN A 128 19.29 32.79 -22.88
N PHE A 129 20.61 32.81 -22.85
CA PHE A 129 21.50 31.66 -22.76
C PHE A 129 22.42 31.83 -21.55
N ILE A 130 23.03 30.74 -21.10
CA ILE A 130 24.12 30.81 -20.11
C ILE A 130 25.41 30.31 -20.74
N LEU A 131 26.49 31.08 -20.64
CA LEU A 131 27.85 30.58 -20.77
C LEU A 131 28.40 30.34 -19.35
N GLN A 132 28.76 29.10 -19.04
CA GLN A 132 29.47 28.77 -17.80
C GLN A 132 30.92 28.40 -18.11
N SER A 133 31.85 29.12 -17.49
CA SER A 133 33.27 28.78 -17.44
C SER A 133 33.54 28.07 -16.12
N GLY A 134 34.02 26.84 -16.16
CA GLY A 134 34.27 26.01 -14.98
C GLY A 134 35.42 25.03 -15.16
N ILE A 135 35.75 24.30 -14.09
CA ILE A 135 36.76 23.23 -14.12
C ILE A 135 36.03 21.93 -14.47
N ILE A 136 36.44 21.27 -15.56
CA ILE A 136 35.71 20.14 -16.15
C ILE A 136 36.46 18.82 -15.89
N TRP A 137 35.74 17.81 -15.40
CA TRP A 137 36.27 16.45 -15.24
C TRP A 137 36.56 15.81 -16.60
N ALA A 138 37.80 15.37 -16.78
CA ALA A 138 38.28 14.64 -17.97
C ALA A 138 38.31 13.12 -17.76
N GLY A 139 38.56 12.65 -16.54
CA GLY A 139 38.61 11.23 -16.19
C GLY A 139 39.71 10.42 -16.89
N SER A 140 40.90 11.01 -17.06
CA SER A 140 42.09 10.33 -17.59
C SER A 140 42.50 9.11 -16.74
N ASN A 141 42.28 9.21 -15.43
CA ASN A 141 42.18 8.13 -14.46
C ASN A 141 41.07 8.47 -13.43
N THR A 142 40.97 7.73 -12.33
CA THR A 142 39.86 7.86 -11.36
C THR A 142 40.11 8.82 -10.20
N PHE A 143 41.33 9.31 -9.94
CA PHE A 143 41.61 10.05 -8.70
C PHE A 143 41.22 11.54 -8.78
N TRP A 144 40.40 12.03 -7.86
CA TRP A 144 40.07 13.47 -7.78
C TRP A 144 41.34 14.31 -7.58
N SER A 145 42.30 13.80 -6.80
CA SER A 145 43.55 14.44 -6.41
C SER A 145 44.62 14.56 -7.51
N ASP A 146 44.39 14.00 -8.71
CA ASP A 146 45.33 14.08 -9.84
C ASP A 146 44.96 15.22 -10.81
N PRO A 147 45.81 16.24 -11.02
CA PRO A 147 45.58 17.33 -11.98
C PRO A 147 45.35 16.90 -13.43
N ILE A 148 45.80 15.71 -13.87
CA ILE A 148 45.60 15.23 -15.25
C ILE A 148 44.13 14.90 -15.56
N ASN A 149 43.27 14.86 -14.54
CA ASN A 149 41.84 14.62 -14.67
C ASN A 149 40.99 15.89 -14.82
N TRP A 150 41.61 17.08 -14.90
CA TRP A 150 40.88 18.36 -14.82
C TRP A 150 41.25 19.34 -15.94
N LEU A 151 40.28 19.68 -16.79
CA LEU A 151 40.40 20.76 -17.76
C LEU A 151 40.10 22.10 -17.10
N GLY A 152 40.98 23.08 -17.31
CA GLY A 152 40.91 24.41 -16.69
C GLY A 152 41.63 24.53 -15.33
N GLY A 153 42.39 23.51 -14.94
CA GLY A 153 43.19 23.50 -13.73
C GLY A 153 42.61 22.62 -12.62
N PHE A 154 43.40 22.38 -11.56
CA PHE A 154 42.99 21.54 -10.44
C PHE A 154 41.97 22.26 -9.53
N PRO A 155 40.84 21.63 -9.14
CA PRO A 155 39.84 22.22 -8.25
C PRO A 155 40.39 22.69 -6.90
N ARG A 156 39.83 23.78 -6.39
CA ARG A 156 40.13 24.35 -5.07
C ARG A 156 38.83 24.81 -4.40
N THR A 157 38.95 25.28 -3.15
CA THR A 157 37.92 26.09 -2.50
C THR A 157 37.41 27.17 -3.46
N ASN A 158 36.09 27.33 -3.57
CA ASN A 158 35.39 28.20 -4.53
C ASN A 158 35.44 27.80 -6.03
N SER A 159 36.02 26.65 -6.41
CA SER A 159 35.96 26.19 -7.81
C SER A 159 34.57 25.73 -8.24
N ASP A 160 34.14 26.15 -9.43
CA ASP A 160 32.93 25.63 -10.09
C ASP A 160 33.27 24.35 -10.85
N VAL A 161 32.94 23.19 -10.29
CA VAL A 161 33.29 21.86 -10.84
C VAL A 161 32.17 21.30 -11.70
N ILE A 162 32.51 20.79 -12.88
CA ILE A 162 31.56 20.31 -13.88
C ILE A 162 31.93 18.90 -14.36
N PHE A 163 30.98 17.98 -14.25
CA PHE A 163 31.00 16.65 -14.86
C PHE A 163 30.08 16.65 -16.10
N CYS A 164 30.51 16.06 -17.21
CA CYS A 164 29.76 15.97 -18.47
C CYS A 164 29.90 14.57 -19.09
N ASP A 165 29.66 14.38 -20.39
CA ASP A 165 29.87 13.07 -21.04
C ASP A 165 31.36 12.66 -21.11
N LEU A 166 32.28 13.59 -20.83
CA LEU A 166 33.71 13.34 -20.69
C LEU A 166 34.03 12.78 -19.30
N GLY A 167 34.92 11.78 -19.23
CA GLY A 167 35.28 11.11 -17.98
C GLY A 167 34.15 10.28 -17.32
N GLY A 168 33.04 10.05 -18.03
CA GLY A 168 31.93 9.19 -17.61
C GLY A 168 32.06 7.75 -18.14
N ALA A 169 31.48 6.79 -17.42
CA ALA A 169 31.54 5.37 -17.74
C ALA A 169 30.43 4.90 -18.70
N SER A 170 30.66 3.77 -19.38
CA SER A 170 29.65 3.09 -20.19
C SER A 170 28.98 1.94 -19.46
N ASN A 171 27.70 1.72 -19.74
CA ASN A 171 26.80 0.89 -18.91
C ASN A 171 26.87 -0.62 -19.21
N THR A 172 28.06 -1.22 -19.21
CA THR A 172 28.27 -2.59 -19.73
C THR A 172 28.99 -3.50 -18.73
N VAL A 173 28.38 -3.72 -17.56
CA VAL A 173 28.63 -4.91 -16.72
C VAL A 173 27.30 -5.41 -16.14
N VAL A 174 26.79 -6.53 -16.66
CA VAL A 174 25.70 -7.34 -16.05
C VAL A 174 25.90 -8.81 -16.40
N VAL A 175 26.11 -9.65 -15.38
CA VAL A 175 25.65 -11.05 -15.31
C VAL A 175 25.30 -11.31 -13.83
N GLU A 176 24.37 -12.22 -13.57
CA GLU A 176 23.78 -12.47 -12.25
C GLU A 176 24.74 -13.16 -11.26
N GLY A 177 24.52 -12.93 -9.95
CA GLY A 177 25.04 -13.79 -8.87
C GLY A 177 25.97 -13.15 -7.84
N THR A 178 26.54 -11.97 -8.10
CA THR A 178 27.53 -11.32 -7.21
C THR A 178 27.26 -9.83 -6.98
N THR A 179 27.79 -9.29 -5.88
CA THR A 179 27.74 -7.86 -5.55
C THR A 179 28.29 -6.99 -6.67
N SER A 180 27.56 -5.93 -7.03
CA SER A 180 27.81 -5.14 -8.23
C SER A 180 29.02 -4.21 -8.09
N ASN A 181 30.16 -4.61 -8.64
CA ASN A 181 31.30 -3.72 -8.85
C ASN A 181 30.99 -2.66 -9.93
N GLN A 182 30.27 -1.62 -9.52
CA GLN A 182 30.17 -0.37 -10.25
C GLN A 182 31.56 0.27 -10.40
N VAL A 183 32.00 0.48 -11.63
CA VAL A 183 33.31 1.09 -11.93
C VAL A 183 33.32 2.54 -11.48
N VAL A 184 34.11 2.83 -10.45
CA VAL A 184 34.32 4.20 -9.93
C VAL A 184 34.82 5.10 -11.06
N THR A 185 34.14 6.20 -11.32
CA THR A 185 34.62 7.21 -12.29
C THR A 185 35.44 8.28 -11.60
N CYS A 186 35.15 8.60 -10.33
CA CYS A 186 35.92 9.57 -9.55
C CYS A 186 36.05 9.11 -8.10
N LEU A 187 37.26 9.16 -7.53
CA LEU A 187 37.58 8.82 -6.15
C LEU A 187 38.08 10.08 -5.42
N VAL A 188 37.29 10.56 -4.47
CA VAL A 188 37.63 11.63 -3.54
C VAL A 188 38.39 11.02 -2.37
N SER A 189 39.73 11.04 -2.45
CA SER A 189 40.65 10.40 -1.49
C SER A 189 40.74 11.13 -0.14
N ASP A 190 40.39 12.41 -0.12
CA ASP A 190 40.65 13.36 0.96
C ASP A 190 39.45 14.30 1.14
N ASP A 191 39.44 15.10 2.20
CA ASP A 191 38.38 16.10 2.40
C ASP A 191 38.53 17.22 1.36
N VAL A 192 37.48 17.45 0.57
CA VAL A 192 37.46 18.41 -0.54
C VAL A 192 36.38 19.47 -0.31
N GLU A 193 36.74 20.74 -0.53
CA GLU A 193 35.79 21.86 -0.57
C GLU A 193 35.86 22.57 -1.93
N ILE A 194 34.69 22.86 -2.52
CA ILE A 194 34.51 23.50 -3.83
C ILE A 194 33.36 24.50 -3.83
N GLY A 195 33.34 25.40 -4.82
CA GLY A 195 32.31 26.43 -4.98
C GLY A 195 30.98 25.89 -5.51
N SER A 196 31.01 25.03 -6.53
CA SER A 196 29.81 24.33 -7.01
C SER A 196 30.13 22.97 -7.62
N LEU A 197 29.09 22.14 -7.74
CA LEU A 197 29.16 20.84 -8.37
C LEU A 197 28.00 20.66 -9.35
N ARG A 198 28.33 20.57 -10.64
CA ARG A 198 27.35 20.47 -11.75
C ARG A 198 27.53 19.19 -12.55
N PHE A 199 26.47 18.39 -12.69
CA PHE A 199 26.43 17.25 -13.62
C PHE A 199 25.59 17.60 -14.84
N ALA A 200 26.19 17.51 -16.03
CA ALA A 200 25.59 17.92 -17.30
C ALA A 200 25.63 16.83 -18.40
N GLN A 201 25.96 15.59 -18.01
CA GLN A 201 25.93 14.41 -18.89
C GLN A 201 24.61 14.28 -19.66
N THR A 202 24.70 13.90 -20.93
CA THR A 202 23.56 13.67 -21.81
C THR A 202 23.14 12.20 -21.78
N ASN A 203 22.50 11.71 -22.83
CA ASN A 203 22.14 10.30 -22.97
C ASN A 203 23.18 9.54 -23.82
N ALA A 204 24.39 10.11 -24.00
CA ALA A 204 25.52 9.51 -24.70
C ALA A 204 26.00 8.20 -24.07
N ASN A 205 26.85 7.42 -24.75
CA ASN A 205 27.24 6.10 -24.23
C ASN A 205 28.15 6.14 -22.98
N THR A 206 28.63 7.32 -22.56
CA THR A 206 29.44 7.59 -21.37
C THR A 206 28.67 8.35 -20.26
N ARG A 207 27.36 8.09 -20.14
CA ARG A 207 26.37 8.79 -19.27
C ARG A 207 26.29 8.35 -17.80
N PHE A 208 27.39 7.87 -17.23
CA PHE A 208 27.43 7.37 -15.84
C PHE A 208 28.57 8.00 -15.06
N HIS A 209 28.26 8.60 -13.91
CA HIS A 209 29.26 8.98 -12.91
C HIS A 209 29.02 8.23 -11.60
N ILE A 210 30.09 7.65 -11.07
CA ILE A 210 30.14 6.93 -9.81
C ILE A 210 31.26 7.59 -9.01
N ILE A 211 30.85 8.49 -8.11
CA ILE A 211 31.77 9.18 -7.21
C ILE A 211 31.88 8.37 -5.92
N GLU A 212 33.05 7.78 -5.71
CA GLU A 212 33.42 7.21 -4.43
C GLU A 212 34.07 8.28 -3.57
N ILE A 213 33.51 8.52 -2.39
CA ILE A 213 34.15 9.32 -1.35
C ILE A 213 34.81 8.32 -0.40
N ALA A 214 36.12 8.46 -0.19
CA ALA A 214 36.88 7.52 0.62
C ALA A 214 36.35 7.46 2.07
N PRO A 215 36.57 6.35 2.82
CA PRO A 215 35.97 6.19 4.14
C PRO A 215 36.27 7.34 5.10
N GLU A 216 35.23 7.75 5.84
CA GLU A 216 35.23 8.92 6.74
C GLU A 216 35.44 10.32 6.07
N LYS A 217 35.66 10.41 4.75
CA LYS A 217 35.91 11.68 4.03
C LYS A 217 34.65 12.43 3.63
N LYS A 218 34.85 13.69 3.23
CA LYS A 218 33.78 14.65 2.89
C LYS A 218 34.02 15.33 1.54
N LEU A 219 32.96 15.44 0.74
CA LEU A 219 32.88 16.40 -0.37
C LEU A 219 31.94 17.53 0.02
N THR A 220 32.45 18.76 0.04
CA THR A 220 31.75 19.94 0.56
C THR A 220 31.59 21.00 -0.52
N VAL A 221 30.38 21.55 -0.67
CA VAL A 221 30.04 22.61 -1.62
C VAL A 221 29.60 23.85 -0.85
N THR A 222 30.34 24.96 -0.98
CA THR A 222 30.17 26.17 -0.14
C THR A 222 29.82 27.45 -0.91
N GLY A 223 29.87 27.45 -2.25
CA GLY A 223 29.53 28.61 -3.07
C GLY A 223 28.03 28.72 -3.39
N THR A 224 27.61 29.94 -3.74
CA THR A 224 26.21 30.27 -4.11
C THR A 224 25.70 29.52 -5.34
N ASN A 225 26.62 29.06 -6.20
CA ASN A 225 26.30 28.23 -7.36
C ASN A 225 25.82 26.81 -6.97
N GLY A 226 26.11 26.28 -5.77
CA GLY A 226 25.44 25.10 -5.21
C GLY A 226 25.64 23.76 -5.96
N PHE A 227 24.63 22.90 -5.91
CA PHE A 227 24.64 21.56 -6.52
C PHE A 227 23.55 21.43 -7.59
N TRP A 228 23.93 21.05 -8.81
CA TRP A 228 23.01 20.98 -9.94
C TRP A 228 23.22 19.73 -10.79
N VAL A 229 22.16 18.94 -10.99
CA VAL A 229 22.09 18.01 -12.12
C VAL A 229 21.32 18.70 -13.24
N LEU A 230 22.04 19.38 -14.14
CA LEU A 230 21.50 20.24 -15.18
C LEU A 230 22.35 20.14 -16.45
N ARG A 231 21.72 19.72 -17.56
CA ARG A 231 22.36 19.58 -18.87
C ARG A 231 22.53 20.92 -19.59
N ASP A 232 23.44 20.94 -20.55
CA ASP A 232 23.60 22.04 -21.53
C ASP A 232 22.40 22.13 -22.52
N TYR A 233 21.63 21.04 -22.64
CA TYR A 233 20.63 20.81 -23.69
C TYR A 233 19.20 20.72 -23.16
N ILE A 234 18.24 21.08 -24.02
CA ILE A 234 16.81 20.79 -23.84
C ILE A 234 16.49 19.54 -24.66
N ASN A 235 16.09 18.46 -23.98
CA ASN A 235 15.86 17.13 -24.56
C ASN A 235 14.87 17.16 -25.74
N GLU A 236 13.74 17.85 -25.57
CA GLU A 236 12.66 17.95 -26.57
C GLU A 236 13.11 18.52 -27.92
N TYR A 237 14.16 19.37 -27.94
CA TYR A 237 14.72 19.97 -29.16
C TYR A 237 16.07 19.40 -29.57
N ALA A 238 16.84 18.84 -28.63
CA ALA A 238 18.12 18.19 -28.90
C ALA A 238 17.98 16.73 -29.37
N GLY A 239 16.81 16.11 -29.17
CA GLY A 239 16.52 14.77 -29.69
C GLY A 239 17.31 13.65 -29.01
N LEU A 240 17.71 13.84 -27.75
CA LEU A 240 18.62 12.93 -27.00
C LEU A 240 18.05 11.51 -26.76
N GLY A 241 16.80 11.25 -27.14
CA GLY A 241 16.13 9.97 -27.05
C GLY A 241 15.77 9.53 -25.63
N SER A 242 14.78 8.64 -25.50
CA SER A 242 14.40 8.07 -24.20
C SER A 242 15.15 6.80 -23.84
N ALA A 243 15.80 6.14 -24.79
CA ALA A 243 16.19 4.72 -24.68
C ALA A 243 17.24 4.40 -23.59
N THR A 244 17.93 5.39 -23.04
CA THR A 244 18.94 5.17 -21.99
C THR A 244 18.84 6.19 -20.87
N ARG A 245 19.25 5.77 -19.66
CA ARG A 245 19.20 6.55 -18.42
C ARG A 245 20.59 7.14 -18.11
N PRO A 246 20.73 8.47 -17.93
CA PRO A 246 21.89 9.03 -17.23
C PRO A 246 21.75 8.78 -15.73
N ALA A 247 22.86 8.45 -15.07
CA ALA A 247 22.89 8.13 -13.65
C ALA A 247 24.11 8.72 -12.92
N ILE A 248 23.90 9.10 -11.67
CA ILE A 248 24.91 9.62 -10.75
C ILE A 248 24.79 8.84 -9.46
N TYR A 249 25.87 8.18 -9.05
CA TYR A 249 25.96 7.47 -7.77
C TYR A 249 27.00 8.14 -6.88
N PHE A 250 26.67 8.33 -5.61
CA PHE A 250 27.62 8.64 -4.56
C PHE A 250 27.68 7.46 -3.58
N LYS A 251 28.90 7.01 -3.25
CA LYS A 251 29.14 5.91 -2.31
C LYS A 251 30.36 6.17 -1.43
N GLY A 252 30.35 5.64 -0.21
CA GLY A 252 31.48 5.73 0.72
C GLY A 252 31.07 5.38 2.16
N GLU A 253 31.78 4.44 2.78
CA GLU A 253 31.52 4.05 4.17
C GLU A 253 31.81 5.22 5.12
N ARG A 254 30.83 5.63 5.93
CA ARG A 254 30.94 6.76 6.87
C ARG A 254 31.32 8.10 6.19
N ALA A 255 31.21 8.17 4.87
CA ALA A 255 31.51 9.34 4.06
C ALA A 255 30.32 10.31 3.98
N SER A 256 30.61 11.59 3.66
CA SER A 256 29.60 12.66 3.61
C SER A 256 29.60 13.45 2.29
N LEU A 257 28.42 13.75 1.77
CA LEU A 257 28.20 14.85 0.81
C LEU A 257 27.53 16.02 1.56
N ILE A 258 28.12 17.21 1.46
CA ILE A 258 27.66 18.41 2.17
C ILE A 258 27.48 19.55 1.15
N VAL A 259 26.30 20.16 1.12
CA VAL A 259 26.02 21.39 0.36
C VAL A 259 25.56 22.44 1.37
N SER A 260 26.37 23.45 1.64
CA SER A 260 26.22 24.32 2.82
C SER A 260 26.37 25.79 2.45
N ASN A 261 25.35 26.35 1.81
CA ASN A 261 25.23 27.78 1.54
C ASN A 261 23.73 28.15 1.39
N PRO A 262 23.16 28.97 2.29
CA PRO A 262 21.72 29.25 2.33
C PRO A 262 21.22 30.15 1.19
N GLU A 263 22.09 30.71 0.35
CA GLU A 263 21.72 31.39 -0.91
C GLU A 263 21.74 30.43 -2.11
N ALA A 264 22.42 29.28 -1.98
CA ALA A 264 22.58 28.28 -3.02
C ALA A 264 21.37 27.36 -3.15
N LYS A 265 21.32 26.59 -4.23
CA LYS A 265 20.25 25.60 -4.49
C LYS A 265 20.82 24.20 -4.64
N PHE A 266 20.03 23.22 -4.23
CA PHE A 266 20.21 21.83 -4.62
C PHE A 266 19.14 21.50 -5.67
N ALA A 267 19.55 21.41 -6.93
CA ALA A 267 18.64 21.37 -8.06
C ALA A 267 18.86 20.10 -8.91
N TYR A 268 17.80 19.36 -9.19
CA TYR A 268 17.85 18.17 -10.04
C TYR A 268 16.91 18.35 -11.22
N LEU A 269 17.46 18.79 -12.36
CA LEU A 269 16.73 19.34 -13.49
C LEU A 269 17.13 18.65 -14.81
N VAL A 270 16.74 17.39 -14.92
CA VAL A 270 16.85 16.62 -16.17
C VAL A 270 15.48 16.55 -16.83
N ASP A 271 15.37 17.15 -18.02
CA ASP A 271 14.11 17.33 -18.76
C ASP A 271 13.79 16.17 -19.72
N GLY A 272 12.53 16.13 -20.17
CA GLY A 272 12.06 15.23 -21.22
C GLY A 272 12.10 13.73 -20.86
N ALA A 273 12.29 13.42 -19.58
CA ALA A 273 12.66 12.09 -19.12
C ALA A 273 11.47 11.10 -19.14
N LEU A 274 11.50 10.18 -20.10
CA LEU A 274 10.63 9.00 -20.10
C LEU A 274 11.27 7.83 -19.35
N ASN A 275 12.60 7.64 -19.46
CA ASN A 275 13.34 6.71 -18.59
C ASN A 275 14.00 7.50 -17.47
N LYS A 276 13.48 7.29 -16.25
CA LYS A 276 13.75 8.07 -15.01
C LYS A 276 15.26 8.23 -14.75
N PRO A 277 15.91 9.39 -15.01
CA PRO A 277 17.28 9.66 -14.57
C PRO A 277 17.44 9.37 -13.08
N LEU A 278 18.65 8.99 -12.67
CA LEU A 278 18.94 8.58 -11.29
C LEU A 278 20.00 9.48 -10.64
N LEU A 279 19.71 9.99 -9.44
CA LEU A 279 20.68 10.49 -8.48
C LEU A 279 20.56 9.65 -7.20
N ASP A 280 21.60 8.87 -6.90
CA ASP A 280 21.62 7.92 -5.80
C ASP A 280 22.70 8.29 -4.79
N LEU A 281 22.28 8.73 -3.61
CA LEU A 281 23.14 9.03 -2.45
C LEU A 281 23.14 7.88 -1.43
N SER A 282 22.39 6.80 -1.65
CA SER A 282 22.15 5.76 -0.63
C SER A 282 23.38 4.91 -0.29
N GLY A 283 24.43 4.99 -1.11
CA GLY A 283 25.77 4.47 -0.82
C GLY A 283 26.58 5.30 0.19
N LEU A 284 26.12 6.51 0.57
CA LEU A 284 26.72 7.35 1.61
C LEU A 284 26.05 7.12 2.97
N ASP A 285 26.80 7.36 4.03
CA ASP A 285 26.26 7.40 5.38
C ASP A 285 25.57 8.74 5.68
N ILE A 286 26.15 9.86 5.24
CA ILE A 286 25.66 11.20 5.58
C ILE A 286 25.43 12.06 4.32
N PHE A 287 24.28 12.73 4.27
CA PHE A 287 24.02 13.84 3.37
C PHE A 287 23.52 15.06 4.16
N VAL A 288 24.11 16.22 3.89
CA VAL A 288 23.69 17.50 4.46
C VAL A 288 23.42 18.50 3.33
N ALA A 289 22.26 19.15 3.39
CA ALA A 289 21.93 20.30 2.55
C ALA A 289 21.45 21.45 3.45
N ASP A 290 22.15 22.59 3.44
CA ASP A 290 21.65 23.87 3.96
C ASP A 290 21.68 24.87 2.81
N VAL A 291 20.49 25.16 2.27
CA VAL A 291 20.28 25.79 0.95
C VAL A 291 19.09 26.75 1.00
N ASP A 292 18.95 27.65 0.03
CA ASP A 292 17.69 28.34 -0.26
C ASP A 292 16.62 27.27 -0.53
N ARG A 293 16.89 26.38 -1.49
CA ARG A 293 15.84 25.51 -2.04
C ARG A 293 16.32 24.13 -2.45
N MET A 294 15.52 23.12 -2.09
CA MET A 294 15.61 21.75 -2.58
C MET A 294 14.64 21.60 -3.76
N ALA A 295 15.17 21.72 -4.97
CA ALA A 295 14.41 21.77 -6.22
C ALA A 295 14.58 20.48 -7.03
N ILE A 296 13.93 19.39 -6.57
CA ILE A 296 14.05 18.07 -7.18
C ILE A 296 13.01 17.90 -8.27
N GLY A 297 13.42 18.02 -9.53
CA GLY A 297 12.54 17.94 -10.69
C GLY A 297 11.55 19.10 -10.81
N ASP A 298 11.99 20.34 -10.60
CA ASP A 298 11.13 21.53 -10.53
C ASP A 298 11.42 22.54 -11.65
N TYR A 299 10.42 22.77 -12.53
CA TYR A 299 10.49 23.74 -13.63
C TYR A 299 10.91 25.15 -13.19
N SER A 300 10.52 25.57 -11.98
CA SER A 300 10.72 26.95 -11.49
C SER A 300 12.17 27.23 -11.08
N ALA A 301 12.98 26.18 -10.89
CA ALA A 301 14.42 26.31 -10.69
C ALA A 301 15.22 26.27 -12.01
N TYR A 302 14.59 25.97 -13.16
CA TYR A 302 15.29 25.93 -14.44
C TYR A 302 15.69 27.34 -14.90
N PRO A 303 16.98 27.61 -15.16
CA PRO A 303 17.43 28.95 -15.52
C PRO A 303 16.73 29.49 -16.77
N ASN A 304 16.35 30.76 -16.74
CA ASN A 304 15.68 31.45 -17.86
C ASN A 304 14.34 30.82 -18.34
N PHE A 305 13.69 29.95 -17.56
CA PHE A 305 12.43 29.27 -17.95
C PHE A 305 11.36 30.20 -18.56
N TRP A 306 11.14 31.37 -17.95
CA TRP A 306 10.15 32.36 -18.43
C TRP A 306 10.53 33.04 -19.74
N ASN A 307 11.82 33.21 -20.01
CA ASN A 307 12.28 33.71 -21.30
C ASN A 307 11.97 32.70 -22.42
N PHE A 308 12.06 31.39 -22.14
CA PHE A 308 11.63 30.35 -23.09
C PHE A 308 10.11 30.37 -23.32
N GLN A 309 9.30 30.56 -22.27
CA GLN A 309 7.84 30.69 -22.45
C GLN A 309 7.47 31.91 -23.32
N ASN A 310 8.15 33.04 -23.14
CA ASN A 310 7.98 34.23 -23.97
C ASN A 310 8.43 34.01 -25.42
N ASN A 311 9.41 33.14 -25.68
CA ASN A 311 9.81 32.68 -27.02
C ASN A 311 8.94 31.50 -27.56
N GLY A 312 7.77 31.26 -26.96
CA GLY A 312 6.77 30.32 -27.47
C GLY A 312 7.11 28.84 -27.29
N TYR A 313 7.90 28.47 -26.28
CA TYR A 313 8.30 27.07 -26.02
C TYR A 313 7.15 26.16 -25.52
N GLY A 314 5.97 26.70 -25.22
CA GLY A 314 4.76 25.90 -24.95
C GLY A 314 4.86 24.97 -23.73
N GLY A 315 5.51 25.45 -22.65
CA GLY A 315 5.73 24.70 -21.42
C GLY A 315 6.99 23.84 -21.39
N VAL A 316 7.79 23.82 -22.47
CA VAL A 316 9.12 23.18 -22.51
C VAL A 316 10.17 24.14 -21.90
N PRO A 317 11.18 23.66 -21.13
CA PRO A 317 11.45 22.28 -20.73
C PRO A 317 10.46 21.72 -19.69
N ARG A 318 10.17 20.42 -19.78
CA ARG A 318 9.11 19.73 -19.03
C ARG A 318 9.50 18.29 -18.69
N ARG A 319 8.58 17.51 -18.13
CA ARG A 319 8.77 16.08 -17.82
C ARG A 319 9.98 15.85 -16.92
N TRP A 320 10.02 16.60 -15.82
CA TRP A 320 10.99 16.49 -14.73
C TRP A 320 10.80 15.23 -13.88
N ASN A 321 10.73 14.07 -14.53
CA ASN A 321 10.55 12.77 -13.92
C ASN A 321 11.92 12.22 -13.51
N CYS A 322 12.16 11.91 -12.23
CA CYS A 322 13.46 11.45 -11.76
C CYS A 322 13.36 10.49 -10.56
N ASP A 323 14.39 9.66 -10.40
CA ASP A 323 14.64 8.87 -9.19
C ASP A 323 15.71 9.57 -8.36
N PHE A 324 15.39 9.85 -7.09
CA PHE A 324 16.30 10.46 -6.13
C PHE A 324 16.34 9.59 -4.86
N PHE A 325 17.50 9.04 -4.52
CA PHE A 325 17.68 8.28 -3.29
C PHE A 325 18.60 9.05 -2.36
N LEU A 326 18.15 9.20 -1.11
CA LEU A 326 18.86 9.86 -0.02
C LEU A 326 19.89 8.92 0.63
N ALA A 327 20.85 9.51 1.36
CA ALA A 327 21.87 8.79 2.13
C ALA A 327 21.25 8.04 3.33
N LYS A 328 22.05 7.29 4.11
CA LYS A 328 21.52 6.63 5.32
C LYS A 328 21.00 7.64 6.35
N THR A 329 21.70 8.74 6.56
CA THR A 329 21.33 9.85 7.46
C THR A 329 21.33 11.18 6.70
N ASN A 330 20.22 11.91 6.78
CA ASN A 330 19.98 13.13 5.99
C ASN A 330 19.55 14.29 6.88
N ILE A 331 20.21 15.44 6.74
CA ILE A 331 19.84 16.70 7.41
C ILE A 331 19.68 17.75 6.32
N ILE A 332 18.44 18.17 6.08
CA ILE A 332 18.06 19.06 4.99
C ILE A 332 17.40 20.32 5.57
N ARG A 333 18.00 21.48 5.37
CA ARG A 333 17.44 22.81 5.63
C ARG A 333 17.23 23.53 4.30
N ALA A 334 15.98 23.92 4.03
CA ALA A 334 15.59 24.71 2.87
C ALA A 334 14.98 26.03 3.37
N ASN A 335 15.74 27.12 3.21
CA ASN A 335 15.49 28.42 3.82
C ASN A 335 14.47 29.29 3.03
N TYR A 336 14.11 28.89 1.81
CA TYR A 336 13.12 29.56 0.98
C TYR A 336 11.76 29.68 1.68
N LYS A 337 11.08 30.82 1.49
CA LYS A 337 9.72 31.06 1.97
C LYS A 337 8.87 31.64 0.85
N CYS A 338 7.70 31.05 0.58
CA CYS A 338 6.76 31.63 -0.36
C CYS A 338 6.08 32.87 0.25
N SER A 339 5.81 33.88 -0.57
CA SER A 339 5.02 35.04 -0.17
C SER A 339 3.53 34.74 -0.02
N ASP A 340 3.04 33.73 -0.75
CA ASP A 340 1.63 33.33 -0.77
C ASP A 340 1.47 31.89 -1.29
N TYR A 341 0.84 31.02 -0.49
CA TYR A 341 0.53 29.63 -0.85
C TYR A 341 -0.88 29.48 -1.49
N THR A 342 -1.55 30.60 -1.80
CA THR A 342 -2.90 30.67 -2.38
C THR A 342 -2.95 31.18 -3.83
N ASN A 343 -1.81 31.35 -4.50
CA ASN A 343 -1.75 31.56 -5.96
C ASN A 343 -1.44 30.26 -6.73
N ASP A 344 -1.69 30.26 -8.04
CA ASP A 344 -1.40 29.11 -8.92
C ASP A 344 0.08 28.94 -9.25
N SER A 345 0.90 29.97 -9.04
CA SER A 345 2.35 29.98 -9.24
C SER A 345 3.16 29.59 -7.99
N ARG A 346 2.50 29.10 -6.94
CA ARG A 346 3.06 28.85 -5.60
C ARG A 346 4.28 27.93 -5.65
N LEU A 347 5.33 28.32 -4.93
CA LEU A 347 6.58 27.57 -4.82
C LEU A 347 6.79 27.07 -3.39
N PHE A 348 7.47 25.93 -3.26
CA PHE A 348 7.72 25.26 -1.99
C PHE A 348 9.23 25.15 -1.74
N ALA A 349 9.67 25.25 -0.48
CA ALA A 349 11.10 25.24 -0.13
C ALA A 349 11.75 23.88 -0.42
N TYR A 350 11.02 22.80 -0.15
CA TYR A 350 11.28 21.48 -0.73
C TYR A 350 10.21 21.18 -1.79
N MET A 351 10.63 20.95 -3.04
CA MET A 351 9.75 20.53 -4.14
C MET A 351 10.25 19.22 -4.74
N TYR A 352 9.34 18.28 -4.93
CA TYR A 352 9.58 17.03 -5.64
C TYR A 352 8.61 16.85 -6.82
N LEU A 353 9.15 16.73 -8.04
CA LEU A 353 8.46 16.58 -9.33
C LEU A 353 7.38 17.65 -9.58
N SER A 354 7.72 18.76 -10.25
CA SER A 354 6.77 19.79 -10.69
C SER A 354 7.08 20.28 -12.11
N SER A 355 6.13 20.11 -13.03
CA SER A 355 6.18 20.57 -14.42
C SER A 355 5.10 21.62 -14.69
N ALA A 356 5.48 22.77 -15.24
CA ALA A 356 4.56 23.91 -15.46
C ALA A 356 3.27 23.54 -16.20
N ALA A 357 3.38 22.80 -17.31
CA ALA A 357 2.27 22.58 -18.25
C ALA A 357 1.93 21.11 -18.55
N SER A 358 2.89 20.18 -18.50
CA SER A 358 2.70 18.82 -19.03
C SER A 358 3.68 17.79 -18.43
N GLY A 359 3.16 16.60 -18.13
CA GLY A 359 3.81 15.59 -17.30
C GLY A 359 4.39 14.36 -18.01
N ALA A 360 4.87 13.43 -17.18
CA ALA A 360 5.06 12.03 -17.51
C ALA A 360 3.89 11.19 -16.95
N THR A 361 3.52 10.10 -17.62
CA THR A 361 2.39 9.23 -17.23
C THR A 361 2.80 7.82 -16.80
N SER A 362 4.03 7.40 -17.11
CA SER A 362 4.71 6.19 -16.67
C SER A 362 6.12 6.16 -17.28
N PRO A 363 7.13 5.51 -16.68
CA PRO A 363 7.22 5.09 -15.28
C PRO A 363 7.34 6.28 -14.31
N TYR A 364 6.94 6.09 -13.05
CA TYR A 364 6.86 7.15 -12.03
C TYR A 364 8.15 7.32 -11.23
N GLY A 365 8.58 8.57 -11.00
CA GLY A 365 9.75 8.93 -10.19
C GLY A 365 9.63 8.48 -8.73
N THR A 366 10.73 8.03 -8.13
CA THR A 366 10.81 7.63 -6.72
C THR A 366 11.74 8.54 -5.91
N ASN A 367 11.23 9.16 -4.84
CA ASN A 367 12.04 9.77 -3.79
C ASN A 367 12.21 8.73 -2.65
N GLY A 368 13.37 8.10 -2.61
CA GLY A 368 13.71 7.07 -1.64
C GLY A 368 14.41 7.69 -0.43
N LEU A 369 13.69 7.81 0.68
CA LEU A 369 14.20 8.36 1.94
C LEU A 369 15.23 7.42 2.59
N GLY A 370 16.16 7.99 3.36
CA GLY A 370 17.17 7.28 4.13
C GLY A 370 16.62 6.52 5.34
N ILE A 371 17.53 5.98 6.16
CA ILE A 371 17.19 5.41 7.47
C ILE A 371 16.78 6.54 8.43
N TRP A 372 17.51 7.66 8.44
CA TRP A 372 17.21 8.85 9.24
C TRP A 372 17.09 10.07 8.34
N ASN A 373 16.01 10.84 8.49
CA ASN A 373 15.72 12.00 7.64
C ASN A 373 15.16 13.13 8.50
N GLU A 374 15.84 14.27 8.54
CA GLU A 374 15.32 15.51 9.13
C GLU A 374 15.21 16.59 8.05
N ILE A 375 14.00 17.10 7.85
CA ILE A 375 13.70 18.16 6.87
C ILE A 375 13.17 19.39 7.63
N TYR A 376 13.90 20.49 7.49
CA TYR A 376 13.65 21.81 8.06
C TYR A 376 13.31 22.77 6.92
N ALA A 377 12.04 23.12 6.74
CA ALA A 377 11.55 23.87 5.58
C ALA A 377 10.25 24.63 5.90
N ASP A 378 10.10 25.87 5.43
CA ASP A 378 8.83 26.61 5.61
C ASP A 378 7.65 25.95 4.88
N SER A 379 7.95 25.26 3.77
CA SER A 379 6.96 24.52 2.98
C SER A 379 7.57 23.36 2.21
N ILE A 380 6.77 22.29 2.05
CA ILE A 380 7.15 21.06 1.36
C ILE A 380 6.03 20.66 0.40
N CYS A 381 6.36 20.31 -0.84
CA CYS A 381 5.45 19.64 -1.77
C CYS A 381 6.06 18.32 -2.26
N PHE A 382 5.34 17.23 -2.00
CA PHE A 382 5.63 15.90 -2.55
C PHE A 382 4.72 15.61 -3.74
N VAL A 383 5.31 15.54 -4.94
CA VAL A 383 4.63 15.42 -6.24
C VAL A 383 3.75 16.64 -6.52
N GLY A 384 4.33 17.60 -7.24
CA GLY A 384 3.69 18.84 -7.66
C GLY A 384 3.08 18.80 -9.07
N ALA A 385 2.98 19.98 -9.68
CA ALA A 385 2.28 20.26 -10.93
C ALA A 385 2.49 19.25 -12.05
N ASN A 386 1.38 18.78 -12.65
CA ASN A 386 1.37 17.83 -13.77
C ASN A 386 2.25 16.57 -13.57
N GLN A 387 2.51 16.07 -12.35
CA GLN A 387 3.44 14.94 -12.15
C GLN A 387 2.88 13.77 -11.34
N GLN A 388 3.56 12.62 -11.45
CA GLN A 388 3.16 11.35 -10.85
C GLN A 388 4.39 10.66 -10.26
N GLY A 389 4.35 10.28 -8.98
CA GLY A 389 5.53 9.82 -8.25
C GLY A 389 5.28 9.22 -6.87
N TYR A 390 6.33 8.57 -6.37
CA TYR A 390 6.38 7.94 -5.04
C TYR A 390 7.32 8.70 -4.09
N VAL A 391 6.95 8.74 -2.81
CA VAL A 391 7.88 9.02 -1.70
C VAL A 391 7.75 7.90 -0.68
N ALA A 392 8.87 7.26 -0.33
CA ALA A 392 8.88 6.13 0.61
C ALA A 392 10.25 5.95 1.25
N PHE A 393 10.35 5.26 2.38
CA PHE A 393 11.64 4.82 2.91
C PHE A 393 12.29 3.79 1.96
N ASN A 394 13.56 3.98 1.63
CA ASN A 394 14.29 3.14 0.67
C ASN A 394 14.38 1.69 1.19
N PRO A 395 13.71 0.71 0.54
CA PRO A 395 13.68 -0.66 1.04
C PRO A 395 15.06 -1.34 1.00
N ALA A 396 15.98 -0.86 0.16
CA ALA A 396 17.35 -1.39 0.10
C ALA A 396 18.20 -1.07 1.34
N LEU A 397 17.79 -0.11 2.18
CA LEU A 397 18.46 0.26 3.44
C LEU A 397 17.94 -0.53 4.65
N ARG A 398 16.98 -1.44 4.45
CA ARG A 398 16.51 -2.38 5.50
C ARG A 398 17.48 -3.55 5.61
N VAL A 399 18.17 -3.63 6.75
CA VAL A 399 18.86 -4.87 7.13
C VAL A 399 17.80 -5.87 7.60
N THR A 400 17.53 -6.87 6.77
CA THR A 400 16.76 -8.07 7.12
C THR A 400 17.73 -9.16 7.53
N THR A 401 17.68 -9.59 8.79
CA THR A 401 18.44 -10.77 9.24
C THR A 401 17.61 -12.04 9.05
N ASN A 402 18.06 -12.90 8.14
CA ASN A 402 17.52 -14.25 7.98
C ASN A 402 17.96 -15.10 9.17
N ILE A 403 17.05 -15.42 10.10
CA ILE A 403 17.33 -16.33 11.22
C ILE A 403 17.28 -17.77 10.69
N PRO A 404 18.35 -18.58 10.81
CA PRO A 404 18.31 -20.00 10.44
C PRO A 404 17.26 -20.74 11.29
N GLY A 405 16.28 -21.36 10.63
CA GLY A 405 15.17 -22.06 11.30
C GLY A 405 13.76 -21.66 10.84
N GLY A 406 13.62 -20.70 9.91
CA GLY A 406 12.33 -20.34 9.32
C GLY A 406 11.46 -19.42 10.19
N VAL A 407 12.02 -18.85 11.24
CA VAL A 407 11.40 -17.77 12.03
C VAL A 407 11.53 -16.45 11.27
N THR A 408 10.55 -15.56 11.45
CA THR A 408 10.31 -14.35 10.65
C THR A 408 11.52 -13.44 10.48
N ASN A 409 11.64 -12.87 9.27
CA ASN A 409 12.58 -11.82 8.91
C ASN A 409 12.57 -10.66 9.92
N VAL A 410 13.66 -10.49 10.67
CA VAL A 410 13.81 -9.35 11.60
C VAL A 410 14.42 -8.17 10.84
N VAL A 411 13.67 -7.08 10.75
CA VAL A 411 14.17 -5.78 10.27
C VAL A 411 14.84 -5.07 11.44
N THR A 412 16.16 -4.84 11.37
CA THR A 412 16.92 -4.25 12.50
C THR A 412 16.98 -2.73 12.49
N ASN A 413 16.68 -2.09 11.35
CA ASN A 413 16.79 -0.65 11.16
C ASN A 413 15.40 0.00 11.24
N THR A 414 15.11 0.69 12.33
CA THR A 414 13.95 1.60 12.41
C THR A 414 14.19 2.80 11.52
N MET A 415 13.36 3.00 10.50
CA MET A 415 13.46 4.12 9.58
C MET A 415 12.61 5.30 10.08
N TYR A 416 13.11 6.52 9.95
CA TYR A 416 12.55 7.72 10.59
C TYR A 416 12.52 8.93 9.64
N LEU A 417 11.40 9.69 9.69
CA LEU A 417 11.22 10.95 8.97
C LEU A 417 10.68 12.03 9.91
N LYS A 418 11.45 13.09 10.10
CA LYS A 418 11.08 14.30 10.84
C LYS A 418 10.90 15.48 9.90
N ILE A 419 9.78 16.20 10.06
CA ILE A 419 9.45 17.40 9.29
C ILE A 419 9.13 18.56 10.24
N ARG A 420 9.83 19.69 10.08
CA ARG A 420 9.73 20.94 10.85
C ARG A 420 9.93 22.15 9.95
N ASN A 421 9.56 23.34 10.42
CA ASN A 421 10.02 24.61 9.83
C ASN A 421 11.50 24.88 10.22
N VAL A 422 12.15 25.85 9.58
CA VAL A 422 13.58 26.15 9.79
C VAL A 422 13.91 26.67 11.19
N ASP A 423 12.92 27.21 11.91
CA ASP A 423 12.97 27.58 13.33
C ASP A 423 12.71 26.41 14.28
N GLY A 424 12.42 25.22 13.76
CA GLY A 424 12.03 24.02 14.52
C GLY A 424 10.52 23.91 14.80
N GLY A 425 9.70 24.87 14.36
CA GLY A 425 8.26 24.93 14.56
C GLY A 425 7.43 24.20 13.50
N ARG A 426 6.17 24.63 13.34
CA ARG A 426 5.22 24.10 12.34
C ARG A 426 5.61 24.57 10.93
N VAL A 427 5.79 23.64 10.00
CA VAL A 427 5.83 23.92 8.56
C VAL A 427 4.56 24.66 8.17
N SER A 428 4.64 25.79 7.46
CA SER A 428 3.45 26.57 7.09
C SER A 428 2.54 25.80 6.13
N VAL A 429 3.09 25.10 5.12
CA VAL A 429 2.31 24.20 4.25
C VAL A 429 3.07 22.92 3.91
N LEU A 430 2.47 21.77 4.23
CA LEU A 430 2.86 20.46 3.70
C LEU A 430 1.82 19.98 2.68
N ALA A 431 2.22 19.85 1.42
CA ALA A 431 1.35 19.44 0.33
C ALA A 431 1.77 18.10 -0.29
N VAL A 432 0.78 17.30 -0.65
CA VAL A 432 0.93 16.01 -1.35
C VAL A 432 0.00 16.03 -2.57
N GLY A 433 0.56 16.00 -3.78
CA GLY A 433 -0.23 16.07 -5.00
C GLY A 433 -0.85 17.45 -5.28
N ASP A 434 -0.04 18.50 -5.31
CA ASP A 434 -0.48 19.90 -5.49
C ASP A 434 -0.18 20.41 -6.92
N ASP A 435 -1.20 20.85 -7.65
CA ASP A 435 -1.06 21.23 -9.05
C ASP A 435 -0.54 22.67 -9.31
N GLY A 436 0.00 23.35 -8.30
CA GLY A 436 0.59 24.70 -8.40
C GLY A 436 1.67 24.81 -9.48
N GLY A 437 1.29 25.29 -10.66
CA GLY A 437 2.14 25.42 -11.84
C GLY A 437 1.80 26.69 -12.63
N ALA A 438 2.80 27.53 -12.84
CA ALA A 438 2.65 28.92 -13.27
C ALA A 438 2.38 29.13 -14.77
N THR A 439 1.98 28.11 -15.52
CA THR A 439 1.42 28.27 -16.88
C THR A 439 -0.05 27.91 -16.88
N ASN A 440 -0.85 28.71 -17.60
CA ASN A 440 -2.31 28.87 -17.46
C ASN A 440 -3.18 27.67 -17.89
N ALA A 441 -2.71 26.42 -17.78
CA ALA A 441 -3.54 25.24 -17.86
C ALA A 441 -2.89 23.98 -17.26
N ALA A 442 -3.63 23.25 -16.43
CA ALA A 442 -3.36 21.84 -16.13
C ALA A 442 -3.73 20.97 -17.34
N SER A 443 -2.84 20.06 -17.76
CA SER A 443 -3.11 19.12 -18.88
C SER A 443 -2.98 17.65 -18.50
N SER A 444 -2.42 17.37 -17.32
CA SER A 444 -1.96 16.04 -16.92
C SER A 444 -2.50 15.67 -15.54
N ASN A 445 -2.77 14.39 -15.33
CA ASN A 445 -3.13 13.85 -14.01
C ASN A 445 -1.99 14.04 -13.00
N ILE A 446 -2.35 14.29 -11.72
CA ILE A 446 -1.44 14.11 -10.59
C ILE A 446 -1.76 12.81 -9.86
N LYS A 447 -0.70 12.09 -9.48
CA LYS A 447 -0.76 10.84 -8.68
C LYS A 447 0.40 10.86 -7.67
N ALA A 448 0.09 11.16 -6.42
CA ALA A 448 1.06 11.21 -5.34
C ALA A 448 0.88 10.01 -4.39
N TRP A 449 1.92 9.20 -4.22
CA TRP A 449 1.90 8.00 -3.38
C TRP A 449 2.98 8.09 -2.30
N ILE A 450 2.57 8.31 -1.04
CA ILE A 450 3.45 8.57 0.11
C ILE A 450 3.37 7.39 1.08
N TRP A 451 4.29 6.43 0.92
CA TRP A 451 4.29 5.17 1.68
C TRP A 451 5.30 5.22 2.82
N LEU A 452 4.84 5.65 4.00
CA LEU A 452 5.64 5.78 5.22
C LEU A 452 5.21 4.77 6.31
N GLY A 453 4.36 3.80 5.97
CA GLY A 453 3.87 2.76 6.88
C GLY A 453 4.95 1.84 7.48
N ASP A 454 6.13 1.83 6.86
CA ASP A 454 7.30 1.01 7.23
C ASP A 454 8.27 1.68 8.23
N GLY A 455 7.93 2.87 8.74
CA GLY A 455 8.79 3.63 9.63
C GLY A 455 8.02 4.56 10.56
N VAL A 456 8.78 5.27 11.39
CA VAL A 456 8.27 6.23 12.37
C VAL A 456 8.26 7.63 11.73
N VAL A 457 7.11 8.30 11.73
CA VAL A 457 7.03 9.71 11.29
C VAL A 457 7.00 10.68 12.48
N ASP A 458 7.50 11.89 12.28
CA ASP A 458 7.36 13.01 13.20
C ASP A 458 7.16 14.30 12.39
N ILE A 459 5.92 14.56 12.00
CA ILE A 459 5.55 15.69 11.13
C ILE A 459 4.79 16.73 11.95
N LEU A 460 5.29 17.97 11.95
CA LEU A 460 4.66 19.10 12.62
C LEU A 460 4.41 20.23 11.61
N ALA A 461 3.16 20.47 11.25
CA ALA A 461 2.77 21.52 10.29
C ALA A 461 1.56 22.32 10.76
N ASP A 462 1.31 23.44 10.12
CA ASP A 462 0.11 24.26 10.33
C ASP A 462 -1.00 23.75 9.41
N LEU A 463 -0.77 23.84 8.10
CA LEU A 463 -1.71 23.42 7.05
C LEU A 463 -1.16 22.23 6.25
N MET A 464 -2.00 21.20 6.06
CA MET A 464 -1.65 20.01 5.27
C MET A 464 -2.71 19.70 4.20
N TYR A 465 -2.25 19.43 2.98
CA TYR A 465 -3.09 19.11 1.81
C TYR A 465 -2.76 17.72 1.24
N LEU A 466 -3.79 16.93 0.97
CA LEU A 466 -3.73 15.78 0.06
C LEU A 466 -4.65 16.03 -1.14
N ALA A 467 -4.06 16.14 -2.34
CA ALA A 467 -4.68 16.49 -3.62
C ALA A 467 -5.24 17.92 -3.69
N ARG A 468 -4.61 18.77 -4.52
CA ARG A 468 -5.03 20.16 -4.78
C ARG A 468 -4.89 20.57 -6.25
N ASP A 469 -5.81 21.40 -6.73
CA ASP A 469 -5.92 21.89 -8.11
C ASP A 469 -5.14 23.20 -8.42
N ARG A 470 -5.31 23.70 -9.65
CA ARG A 470 -4.98 25.06 -10.12
C ARG A 470 -6.21 25.67 -10.80
N GLY A 471 -6.27 27.00 -10.94
CA GLY A 471 -7.48 27.71 -11.39
C GLY A 471 -7.83 27.59 -12.88
N VAL A 472 -7.03 26.91 -13.70
CA VAL A 472 -7.31 26.71 -15.12
C VAL A 472 -6.91 25.30 -15.57
N LEU A 473 -7.82 24.62 -16.27
CA LEU A 473 -7.66 23.25 -16.79
C LEU A 473 -7.82 23.27 -18.32
N SER A 474 -6.92 22.65 -19.08
CA SER A 474 -7.07 22.46 -20.55
C SER A 474 -7.65 21.10 -20.95
N SER A 475 -7.81 20.20 -19.98
CA SER A 475 -8.37 18.86 -20.16
C SER A 475 -9.15 18.46 -18.90
N ASP A 476 -9.48 17.17 -18.75
CA ASP A 476 -10.13 16.59 -17.55
C ASP A 476 -9.10 15.90 -16.61
N PRO A 477 -8.14 16.60 -15.96
CA PRO A 477 -7.14 15.96 -15.11
C PRO A 477 -7.73 15.52 -13.76
N SER A 478 -7.27 14.37 -13.28
CA SER A 478 -7.57 13.87 -11.95
C SER A 478 -6.38 14.14 -11.02
N PHE A 479 -6.62 14.85 -9.92
CA PHE A 479 -5.63 15.13 -8.88
C PHE A 479 -5.88 14.15 -7.72
N GLN A 480 -4.95 13.22 -7.48
CA GLN A 480 -5.14 12.18 -6.46
C GLN A 480 -3.89 12.02 -5.60
N ALA A 481 -4.10 11.90 -4.29
CA ALA A 481 -3.06 11.79 -3.29
C ALA A 481 -3.39 10.70 -2.26
N TRP A 482 -2.39 9.87 -1.99
CA TRP A 482 -2.45 8.70 -1.12
C TRP A 482 -1.28 8.76 -0.14
N MET A 483 -1.56 8.69 1.16
CA MET A 483 -0.54 8.66 2.20
C MET A 483 -0.86 7.61 3.26
N ALA A 484 0.13 6.82 3.68
CA ALA A 484 -0.01 5.89 4.79
C ALA A 484 1.13 6.03 5.80
N ILE A 485 0.79 5.97 7.09
CA ILE A 485 1.69 6.00 8.24
C ILE A 485 1.38 4.85 9.20
N GLY A 486 2.41 4.25 9.79
CA GLY A 486 2.30 3.05 10.63
C GLY A 486 2.81 3.21 12.07
N ASP A 487 3.74 4.13 12.31
CA ASP A 487 4.19 4.50 13.65
C ASP A 487 4.57 6.00 13.69
N GLY A 488 4.66 6.58 14.89
CA GLY A 488 4.95 7.99 15.08
C GLY A 488 3.73 8.93 14.97
N VAL A 489 3.97 10.22 14.71
CA VAL A 489 2.97 11.29 14.83
C VAL A 489 2.93 12.21 13.60
N ILE A 490 1.72 12.53 13.14
CA ILE A 490 1.43 13.74 12.34
C ILE A 490 0.62 14.69 13.22
N ASP A 491 1.16 15.87 13.51
CA ASP A 491 0.50 16.93 14.27
C ASP A 491 0.29 18.16 13.37
N VAL A 492 -0.97 18.43 13.04
CA VAL A 492 -1.38 19.50 12.13
C VAL A 492 -2.51 20.34 12.72
N ASN A 493 -2.55 21.63 12.41
CA ASN A 493 -3.68 22.47 12.83
C ASN A 493 -4.87 22.23 11.90
N LYS A 494 -4.66 22.34 10.58
CA LYS A 494 -5.68 22.09 9.56
C LYS A 494 -5.23 21.02 8.57
N LEU A 495 -6.06 20.00 8.37
CA LEU A 495 -5.86 18.94 7.38
C LEU A 495 -6.98 18.97 6.35
N ILE A 496 -6.65 18.87 5.06
CA ILE A 496 -7.62 18.93 3.97
C ILE A 496 -7.35 17.79 2.99
N LEU A 497 -8.34 16.92 2.80
CA LEU A 497 -8.28 15.77 1.91
C LEU A 497 -9.20 16.02 0.70
N GLY A 498 -8.63 16.25 -0.48
CA GLY A 498 -9.32 16.59 -1.73
C GLY A 498 -9.80 18.05 -1.79
N PHE A 499 -8.93 18.95 -2.26
CA PHE A 499 -9.17 20.40 -2.27
C PHE A 499 -9.20 20.97 -3.71
N GLN A 500 -10.40 21.27 -4.21
CA GLN A 500 -10.62 21.95 -5.50
C GLN A 500 -11.04 23.40 -5.23
N ASP A 501 -10.07 24.31 -5.06
CA ASP A 501 -10.28 25.65 -4.49
C ASP A 501 -10.01 26.82 -5.45
N ARG A 502 -9.51 26.55 -6.66
CA ARG A 502 -8.82 27.61 -7.43
C ARG A 502 -9.66 28.35 -8.47
N ASN A 503 -10.79 27.78 -8.94
CA ASN A 503 -11.70 28.47 -9.84
C ASN A 503 -13.15 27.94 -9.71
N PRO A 504 -14.14 28.82 -9.46
CA PRO A 504 -15.54 28.41 -9.34
C PRO A 504 -16.23 28.08 -10.67
N ASN A 505 -15.53 28.13 -11.80
CA ASN A 505 -16.08 27.92 -13.15
C ASN A 505 -15.11 27.09 -14.02
N HIS A 506 -14.72 25.88 -13.58
CA HIS A 506 -13.99 24.99 -14.49
C HIS A 506 -14.89 24.58 -15.66
N THR A 507 -14.40 24.74 -16.88
CA THR A 507 -15.06 24.23 -18.10
C THR A 507 -14.91 22.72 -18.26
N ASN A 508 -13.82 22.16 -17.72
CA ASN A 508 -13.42 20.76 -17.87
C ASN A 508 -13.52 19.98 -16.54
N ARG A 509 -13.62 18.64 -16.62
CA ARG A 509 -14.05 17.72 -15.54
C ARG A 509 -12.99 17.34 -14.52
N GLY A 510 -12.16 18.29 -14.09
CA GLY A 510 -11.13 18.03 -13.08
C GLY A 510 -11.69 17.86 -11.67
N TYR A 511 -11.03 17.05 -10.84
CA TYR A 511 -11.44 16.75 -9.46
C TYR A 511 -10.25 16.39 -8.55
N CYS A 512 -10.41 16.58 -7.24
CA CYS A 512 -9.37 16.33 -6.22
C CYS A 512 -9.78 15.23 -5.22
N GLN A 513 -8.91 14.24 -4.99
CA GLN A 513 -9.20 13.12 -4.08
C GLN A 513 -8.03 12.82 -3.16
N GLY A 514 -8.23 13.05 -1.85
CA GLY A 514 -7.23 12.77 -0.82
C GLY A 514 -7.58 11.53 0.01
N THR A 515 -6.62 10.62 0.21
CA THR A 515 -6.76 9.46 1.10
C THR A 515 -5.60 9.39 2.09
N LEU A 516 -5.91 9.35 3.38
CA LEU A 516 -4.94 9.15 4.46
C LEU A 516 -5.26 7.85 5.23
N TRP A 517 -4.25 6.98 5.36
CA TRP A 517 -4.28 5.82 6.24
C TRP A 517 -3.39 6.06 7.46
N VAL A 518 -4.01 6.00 8.65
CA VAL A 518 -3.33 5.98 9.94
C VAL A 518 -3.46 4.55 10.46
N THR A 519 -2.36 3.78 10.55
CA THR A 519 -2.40 2.35 10.92
C THR A 519 -1.52 2.03 12.11
N ASN A 520 -1.70 0.82 12.66
CA ASN A 520 -0.87 0.21 13.70
C ASN A 520 -0.73 1.09 14.96
N LYS A 521 0.37 1.85 15.08
CA LYS A 521 0.66 2.72 16.24
C LYS A 521 0.65 4.21 15.90
N ALA A 522 0.50 4.57 14.63
CA ALA A 522 0.57 5.95 14.20
C ALA A 522 -0.54 6.80 14.85
N VAL A 523 -0.19 8.04 15.18
CA VAL A 523 -1.10 9.04 15.74
C VAL A 523 -1.25 10.21 14.78
N LEU A 524 -2.45 10.44 14.29
CA LEU A 524 -2.83 11.70 13.66
C LEU A 524 -3.42 12.65 14.72
N LYS A 525 -2.99 13.92 14.72
CA LYS A 525 -3.62 15.01 15.48
C LYS A 525 -4.03 16.12 14.52
N VAL A 526 -5.28 16.54 14.60
CA VAL A 526 -5.83 17.67 13.82
C VAL A 526 -6.45 18.68 14.79
N ASN A 527 -5.71 19.74 15.12
CA ASN A 527 -5.99 20.61 16.26
C ASN A 527 -7.16 21.58 16.03
N ASP A 528 -7.39 22.01 14.79
CA ASP A 528 -8.49 22.92 14.43
C ASP A 528 -9.59 22.19 13.64
N CYS A 529 -9.26 21.65 12.45
CA CYS A 529 -10.25 21.09 11.54
C CYS A 529 -9.67 20.10 10.51
N LEU A 530 -10.36 18.97 10.32
CA LEU A 530 -10.22 18.07 9.18
C LEU A 530 -11.33 18.35 8.15
N ILE A 531 -10.98 18.74 6.93
CA ILE A 531 -11.93 18.91 5.82
C ILE A 531 -11.88 17.67 4.90
N LEU A 532 -13.04 17.05 4.67
CA LEU A 532 -13.18 15.85 3.82
C LEU A 532 -13.89 16.16 2.49
N GLY A 533 -13.11 16.53 1.48
CA GLY A 533 -13.55 16.98 0.17
C GLY A 533 -14.05 18.44 0.18
N TYR A 534 -13.63 19.23 -0.79
CA TYR A 534 -14.11 20.60 -0.99
C TYR A 534 -14.02 20.97 -2.47
N ALA A 535 -15.15 21.32 -3.09
CA ALA A 535 -15.21 21.87 -4.43
C ALA A 535 -15.85 23.26 -4.43
N ALA A 536 -15.08 24.25 -4.92
CA ALA A 536 -15.50 25.63 -5.12
C ALA A 536 -16.36 25.86 -6.40
N ASN A 537 -16.65 24.79 -7.15
CA ASN A 537 -16.90 24.82 -8.60
C ASN A 537 -18.39 24.64 -8.99
N THR A 538 -18.95 25.62 -9.71
CA THR A 538 -20.38 25.79 -10.02
C THR A 538 -20.86 24.95 -11.21
N ASN A 539 -19.95 24.65 -12.14
CA ASN A 539 -20.34 24.06 -13.41
C ASN A 539 -20.60 22.56 -13.22
N LEU A 540 -21.87 22.15 -13.13
CA LEU A 540 -22.24 20.74 -12.96
C LEU A 540 -21.67 19.82 -14.05
N ASN A 541 -21.43 20.33 -15.27
CA ASN A 541 -20.80 19.56 -16.35
C ASN A 541 -19.31 19.23 -16.08
N SER A 542 -18.68 19.88 -15.10
CA SER A 542 -17.28 19.69 -14.71
C SER A 542 -17.08 18.67 -13.57
N ASN A 543 -18.10 17.89 -13.24
CA ASN A 543 -18.03 16.76 -12.29
C ASN A 543 -17.42 17.10 -10.89
N PRO A 544 -17.77 18.22 -10.22
CA PRO A 544 -17.30 18.52 -8.86
C PRO A 544 -17.70 17.46 -7.82
N ASN A 545 -18.76 16.67 -8.10
CA ASN A 545 -19.17 15.50 -7.32
C ASN A 545 -18.08 14.42 -7.18
N SER A 546 -17.04 14.43 -8.01
CA SER A 546 -15.90 13.50 -7.91
C SER A 546 -14.77 14.00 -6.99
N THR A 547 -14.90 15.17 -6.37
CA THR A 547 -13.96 15.69 -5.36
C THR A 547 -14.35 15.18 -3.96
N TRP A 548 -13.44 14.47 -3.29
CA TRP A 548 -13.71 13.79 -2.00
C TRP A 548 -12.49 13.62 -1.09
N GLY A 549 -12.75 13.33 0.18
CA GLY A 549 -11.73 13.06 1.20
C GLY A 549 -12.02 11.79 2.01
N ARG A 550 -10.99 10.95 2.21
CA ARG A 550 -11.06 9.67 2.94
C ARG A 550 -10.03 9.59 4.06
N LEU A 551 -10.49 9.30 5.27
CA LEU A 551 -9.63 8.93 6.40
C LEU A 551 -9.88 7.47 6.82
N TYR A 552 -8.82 6.68 6.90
CA TYR A 552 -8.81 5.35 7.50
C TYR A 552 -8.03 5.38 8.83
N VAL A 553 -8.67 4.92 9.90
CA VAL A 553 -8.16 4.92 11.28
C VAL A 553 -8.06 3.49 11.79
N GLY A 554 -6.88 2.89 11.63
CA GLY A 554 -6.44 1.64 12.29
C GLY A 554 -5.29 1.85 13.29
N GLY A 555 -4.79 3.08 13.41
CA GLY A 555 -4.04 3.59 14.57
C GLY A 555 -4.94 4.54 15.37
N THR A 556 -4.39 5.67 15.85
CA THR A 556 -5.16 6.68 16.59
C THR A 556 -5.31 7.97 15.80
N ALA A 557 -6.52 8.53 15.74
CA ALA A 557 -6.78 9.86 15.19
C ALA A 557 -7.45 10.75 16.24
N MET A 558 -6.73 11.78 16.69
CA MET A 558 -7.24 12.85 17.56
C MET A 558 -7.66 14.03 16.67
N VAL A 559 -8.96 14.30 16.57
CA VAL A 559 -9.51 15.32 15.67
C VAL A 559 -10.40 16.26 16.47
N ASN A 560 -10.18 17.57 16.34
CA ASN A 560 -11.03 18.55 17.01
C ASN A 560 -12.45 18.51 16.42
N ARG A 561 -12.57 18.85 15.13
CA ARG A 561 -13.80 18.71 14.36
C ARG A 561 -13.53 18.23 12.93
N VAL A 562 -14.54 17.63 12.31
CA VAL A 562 -14.55 17.29 10.88
C VAL A 562 -15.58 18.15 10.17
N GLU A 563 -15.15 18.94 9.19
CA GLU A 563 -16.03 19.70 8.30
C GLU A 563 -16.27 18.90 7.01
N VAL A 564 -17.54 18.76 6.65
CA VAL A 564 -17.97 18.32 5.33
C VAL A 564 -18.65 19.52 4.68
N PRO A 565 -17.98 20.23 3.76
CA PRO A 565 -18.43 21.52 3.24
C PRO A 565 -19.86 21.49 2.64
N VAL A 566 -20.64 22.53 2.98
CA VAL A 566 -22.07 22.71 2.67
C VAL A 566 -22.24 23.58 1.41
N GLU A 567 -23.17 23.22 0.53
CA GLU A 567 -23.60 24.09 -0.57
C GLU A 567 -24.32 25.34 -0.01
N THR A 568 -23.76 26.54 -0.23
CA THR A 568 -24.18 27.76 0.47
C THR A 568 -25.42 28.43 -0.14
N ALA A 569 -25.77 28.08 -1.37
CA ALA A 569 -27.04 28.36 -2.05
C ALA A 569 -27.11 27.47 -3.31
N PRO A 570 -28.29 27.19 -3.90
CA PRO A 570 -28.38 26.34 -5.09
C PRO A 570 -27.48 26.83 -6.25
N GLY A 571 -26.50 26.03 -6.62
CA GLY A 571 -25.48 26.36 -7.62
C GLY A 571 -24.31 27.23 -7.12
N VAL A 572 -24.18 27.47 -5.81
CA VAL A 572 -23.08 28.23 -5.19
C VAL A 572 -22.24 27.31 -4.30
N PRO A 573 -20.98 27.02 -4.67
CA PRO A 573 -20.41 25.70 -4.36
C PRO A 573 -19.32 25.84 -3.32
N ASN A 574 -19.54 25.22 -2.18
CA ASN A 574 -18.52 24.94 -1.19
C ASN A 574 -18.79 23.50 -0.71
N PHE A 575 -18.84 22.53 -1.61
CA PHE A 575 -19.42 21.21 -1.30
C PHE A 575 -18.46 20.03 -1.47
N SER A 576 -18.63 19.00 -0.64
CA SER A 576 -17.95 17.70 -0.80
C SER A 576 -18.83 16.71 -1.59
N GLY A 577 -18.22 15.98 -2.54
CA GLY A 577 -18.90 14.89 -3.25
C GLY A 577 -19.16 13.67 -2.36
N SER A 578 -18.22 13.31 -1.49
CA SER A 578 -18.35 12.23 -0.50
C SER A 578 -17.25 12.38 0.57
N GLY A 579 -17.59 12.82 1.78
CA GLY A 579 -16.66 12.74 2.92
C GLY A 579 -16.82 11.39 3.61
N GLN A 580 -15.74 10.63 3.82
CA GLN A 580 -15.83 9.29 4.39
C GLN A 580 -14.74 9.02 5.46
N ILE A 581 -15.16 8.37 6.56
CA ILE A 581 -14.28 7.93 7.65
C ILE A 581 -14.51 6.44 7.90
N TYR A 582 -13.42 5.70 8.00
CA TYR A 582 -13.40 4.27 8.31
C TYR A 582 -12.57 4.06 9.58
N ILE A 583 -13.15 3.45 10.60
CA ILE A 583 -12.48 3.05 11.84
C ILE A 583 -12.36 1.52 11.79
N THR A 584 -11.13 1.02 11.71
CA THR A 584 -10.81 -0.35 11.30
C THR A 584 -9.86 -1.02 12.30
N ASN A 585 -9.96 -2.34 12.46
CA ASN A 585 -8.96 -3.17 13.16
C ASN A 585 -8.56 -2.65 14.57
N GLY A 586 -9.53 -2.26 15.40
CA GLY A 586 -9.31 -1.71 16.74
C GLY A 586 -8.83 -0.25 16.78
N GLY A 587 -8.76 0.44 15.64
CA GLY A 587 -8.35 1.84 15.55
C GLY A 587 -9.25 2.80 16.32
N HIS A 588 -8.69 3.95 16.70
CA HIS A 588 -9.26 4.83 17.73
C HIS A 588 -9.42 6.28 17.24
N LEU A 589 -10.66 6.68 16.92
CA LEU A 589 -11.01 8.07 16.63
C LEU A 589 -11.43 8.77 17.94
N ILE A 590 -10.69 9.81 18.32
CA ILE A 590 -10.99 10.69 19.47
C ILE A 590 -11.47 12.04 18.90
N LEU A 591 -12.70 12.41 19.22
CA LEU A 591 -13.37 13.63 18.75
C LEU A 591 -13.65 14.56 19.92
N THR A 592 -13.10 15.78 19.90
CA THR A 592 -13.32 16.78 20.97
C THR A 592 -14.51 17.72 20.70
N ASN A 593 -15.06 17.70 19.49
CA ASN A 593 -16.19 18.55 19.08
C ASN A 593 -17.14 17.78 18.14
N THR A 594 -17.32 18.17 16.87
CA THR A 594 -18.33 17.59 15.95
C THR A 594 -17.78 16.98 14.67
N ILE A 595 -18.55 16.08 14.06
CA ILE A 595 -18.37 15.60 12.69
C ILE A 595 -19.58 16.03 11.86
N ALA A 596 -19.32 16.90 10.88
CA ALA A 596 -20.28 17.42 9.90
C ALA A 596 -21.50 18.15 10.55
N SER A 597 -22.55 18.43 9.78
CA SER A 597 -23.79 19.06 10.27
C SER A 597 -25.06 18.41 9.70
N ALA A 598 -26.22 18.87 10.15
CA ALA A 598 -27.50 18.48 9.55
C ALA A 598 -27.62 18.91 8.08
N ASP A 599 -27.04 20.07 7.73
CA ASP A 599 -27.07 20.70 6.40
C ASP A 599 -26.18 19.96 5.39
N LYS A 600 -25.03 19.46 5.85
CA LYS A 600 -24.20 18.52 5.09
C LYS A 600 -23.65 17.44 6.03
N ARG A 601 -24.15 16.23 5.84
CA ARG A 601 -23.72 15.00 6.51
C ARG A 601 -22.43 14.47 5.90
N LEU A 602 -21.64 13.77 6.72
CA LEU A 602 -20.62 12.83 6.26
C LEU A 602 -21.30 11.73 5.44
N ASP A 603 -20.75 11.35 4.28
CA ASP A 603 -21.38 10.30 3.46
C ASP A 603 -21.31 8.93 4.14
N ARG A 604 -20.15 8.59 4.71
CA ARG A 604 -19.95 7.32 5.43
C ARG A 604 -19.14 7.49 6.71
N LEU A 605 -19.67 6.93 7.80
CA LEU A 605 -18.90 6.56 9.00
C LEU A 605 -19.00 5.04 9.14
N GLU A 606 -17.87 4.35 9.07
CA GLU A 606 -17.82 2.89 9.13
C GLU A 606 -17.00 2.42 10.34
N PHE A 607 -17.55 1.46 11.07
CA PHE A 607 -16.87 0.69 12.11
C PHE A 607 -16.67 -0.75 11.62
N SER A 608 -15.45 -1.26 11.70
CA SER A 608 -15.11 -2.63 11.31
C SER A 608 -14.04 -3.21 12.25
N GLY A 609 -14.28 -4.40 12.79
CA GLY A 609 -13.35 -5.07 13.71
C GLY A 609 -12.99 -4.22 14.92
N ASP A 610 -13.97 -3.99 15.81
CA ASP A 610 -13.78 -3.32 17.11
C ASP A 610 -13.26 -1.88 17.07
N GLY A 611 -13.49 -1.15 15.97
CA GLY A 611 -13.17 0.28 15.88
C GLY A 611 -13.82 1.12 17.00
N ILE A 612 -13.07 2.09 17.54
CA ILE A 612 -13.44 2.88 18.72
C ILE A 612 -13.65 4.34 18.33
N LEU A 613 -14.83 4.89 18.65
CA LEU A 613 -15.11 6.33 18.67
C LEU A 613 -15.12 6.81 20.13
N THR A 614 -14.43 7.90 20.43
CA THR A 614 -14.44 8.54 21.76
C THR A 614 -14.92 9.98 21.64
N LEU A 615 -15.96 10.32 22.39
CA LEU A 615 -16.59 11.63 22.38
C LEU A 615 -16.29 12.42 23.66
N HIS A 616 -16.11 13.74 23.50
CA HIS A 616 -16.20 14.71 24.59
C HIS A 616 -17.57 15.39 24.53
N ILE A 617 -18.51 14.94 25.35
CA ILE A 617 -19.89 15.45 25.37
C ILE A 617 -19.92 16.81 26.06
N ASN A 618 -20.50 17.81 25.39
CA ASN A 618 -20.67 19.16 25.89
C ASN A 618 -22.11 19.63 25.56
N GLY A 619 -22.99 19.63 26.55
CA GLY A 619 -24.42 19.90 26.34
C GLY A 619 -25.13 18.74 25.62
N PHE A 620 -26.03 19.10 24.70
CA PHE A 620 -26.87 18.17 23.95
C PHE A 620 -26.42 18.10 22.48
N GLY A 621 -26.27 16.88 21.93
CA GLY A 621 -25.91 16.64 20.53
C GLY A 621 -27.12 16.65 19.57
N PRO A 622 -27.04 15.99 18.39
CA PRO A 622 -25.96 15.12 17.91
C PRO A 622 -24.58 15.77 17.77
N PHE A 623 -23.54 14.98 18.02
CA PHE A 623 -22.13 15.36 17.78
C PHE A 623 -21.63 14.88 16.40
N VAL A 624 -22.25 13.85 15.83
CA VAL A 624 -21.88 13.26 14.53
C VAL A 624 -23.10 13.25 13.62
N TYR A 625 -22.94 13.79 12.41
CA TYR A 625 -23.96 13.81 11.35
C TYR A 625 -23.47 13.01 10.15
N VAL A 626 -24.14 11.90 9.85
CA VAL A 626 -23.77 10.98 8.76
C VAL A 626 -24.99 10.60 7.93
N THR A 627 -24.78 10.22 6.67
CA THR A 627 -25.79 9.60 5.81
C THR A 627 -25.80 8.10 6.06
N ASN A 628 -24.71 7.40 5.71
CA ASN A 628 -24.57 5.95 5.87
C ASN A 628 -23.70 5.64 7.11
N LEU A 629 -24.33 5.29 8.24
CA LEU A 629 -23.63 4.70 9.39
C LEU A 629 -23.53 3.19 9.15
N VAL A 630 -22.31 2.64 9.18
CA VAL A 630 -22.04 1.23 8.83
C VAL A 630 -21.27 0.57 9.97
N THR A 631 -21.68 -0.65 10.33
CA THR A 631 -21.03 -1.49 11.35
C THR A 631 -20.85 -2.88 10.78
N SER A 632 -19.67 -3.48 10.93
CA SER A 632 -19.35 -4.83 10.42
C SER A 632 -18.56 -5.66 11.42
N GLY A 633 -18.83 -6.97 11.43
CA GLY A 633 -18.28 -7.88 12.43
C GLY A 633 -18.76 -7.59 13.85
N SER A 634 -17.82 -7.57 14.80
CA SER A 634 -17.99 -7.27 16.23
C SER A 634 -18.53 -5.87 16.58
N GLY A 635 -18.89 -5.06 15.57
CA GLY A 635 -19.45 -3.73 15.72
C GLY A 635 -18.41 -2.63 15.99
N GLY A 636 -18.89 -1.50 16.47
CA GLY A 636 -18.07 -0.36 16.91
C GLY A 636 -18.29 -0.02 18.38
N MET A 637 -17.27 0.49 19.07
CA MET A 637 -17.39 0.95 20.46
C MET A 637 -17.51 2.48 20.54
N ILE A 638 -18.41 2.97 21.38
CA ILE A 638 -18.51 4.40 21.75
C ILE A 638 -18.06 4.59 23.20
N ASN A 639 -16.95 5.29 23.40
CA ASN A 639 -16.51 5.80 24.70
C ASN A 639 -16.95 7.26 24.89
N VAL A 640 -17.09 7.67 26.16
CA VAL A 640 -17.26 9.07 26.56
C VAL A 640 -16.12 9.46 27.48
N ALA A 641 -15.24 10.35 27.02
CA ALA A 641 -14.07 10.80 27.79
C ALA A 641 -14.43 11.89 28.81
N SER A 642 -15.44 12.72 28.52
CA SER A 642 -15.96 13.73 29.44
C SER A 642 -17.42 14.07 29.12
N VAL A 643 -18.15 14.53 30.13
CA VAL A 643 -19.50 15.10 30.00
C VAL A 643 -19.50 16.47 30.69
N GLN A 644 -19.97 17.50 29.98
CA GLN A 644 -20.07 18.87 30.47
C GLN A 644 -21.45 19.46 30.15
N ASN A 645 -21.85 20.48 30.91
CA ASN A 645 -23.11 21.22 30.72
C ASN A 645 -24.40 20.38 30.76
N VAL A 646 -24.41 19.31 31.56
CA VAL A 646 -25.59 18.52 31.93
C VAL A 646 -26.00 18.89 33.36
N GLY A 647 -27.22 19.38 33.56
CA GLY A 647 -27.72 19.88 34.85
C GLY A 647 -28.49 18.87 35.72
N THR A 648 -29.05 17.82 35.13
CA THR A 648 -29.88 16.80 35.81
C THR A 648 -29.66 15.42 35.22
N TYR A 649 -29.86 14.38 36.04
CA TYR A 649 -29.79 12.97 35.63
C TYR A 649 -31.07 12.23 36.11
N PRO A 650 -31.62 11.25 35.37
CA PRO A 650 -31.18 10.79 34.04
C PRO A 650 -31.25 11.87 32.97
N VAL A 651 -30.38 11.77 31.97
CA VAL A 651 -30.41 12.57 30.74
C VAL A 651 -30.24 11.66 29.53
N THR A 652 -30.99 11.90 28.46
CA THR A 652 -30.75 11.25 27.16
C THR A 652 -30.11 12.26 26.21
N ILE A 653 -29.02 11.86 25.56
CA ILE A 653 -28.21 12.69 24.67
C ILE A 653 -28.09 11.97 23.33
N ASP A 654 -28.54 12.61 22.24
CA ASP A 654 -28.28 12.13 20.89
C ASP A 654 -26.78 12.28 20.58
N LEU A 655 -26.12 11.22 20.12
CA LEU A 655 -24.69 11.20 19.82
C LEU A 655 -24.41 11.23 18.31
N ILE A 656 -25.06 10.35 17.56
CA ILE A 656 -24.90 10.19 16.11
C ILE A 656 -26.28 10.27 15.46
N SER A 657 -26.47 11.17 14.51
CA SER A 657 -27.61 11.15 13.58
C SER A 657 -27.19 10.50 12.26
N TYR A 658 -27.94 9.49 11.82
CA TYR A 658 -27.77 8.78 10.55
C TYR A 658 -29.06 8.82 9.71
N MET A 659 -28.98 8.41 8.44
CA MET A 659 -30.13 8.29 7.53
C MET A 659 -30.33 6.86 7.01
N ASN A 660 -29.23 6.21 6.62
CA ASN A 660 -29.23 4.92 5.93
C ASN A 660 -28.50 3.86 6.77
N THR A 661 -29.21 3.20 7.68
CA THR A 661 -28.71 2.00 8.40
C THR A 661 -29.87 1.09 8.77
N VAL A 662 -29.70 -0.22 8.59
CA VAL A 662 -30.75 -1.22 8.89
C VAL A 662 -30.61 -1.84 10.29
N SER A 663 -29.41 -1.89 10.85
CA SER A 663 -29.15 -1.95 12.31
C SER A 663 -27.67 -1.68 12.61
N PRO A 664 -27.28 -0.59 13.30
CA PRO A 664 -25.90 -0.35 13.67
C PRO A 664 -25.54 -1.08 14.97
N VAL A 665 -24.66 -2.08 14.87
CA VAL A 665 -24.10 -2.81 16.02
C VAL A 665 -23.07 -1.93 16.74
N LEU A 666 -23.52 -1.19 17.75
CA LEU A 666 -22.70 -0.28 18.54
C LEU A 666 -22.78 -0.61 20.03
N LYS A 667 -21.60 -0.70 20.67
CA LYS A 667 -21.44 -1.02 22.09
C LYS A 667 -20.97 0.15 22.92
N LEU A 668 -21.55 0.30 24.11
CA LEU A 668 -21.12 1.29 25.08
C LEU A 668 -19.80 0.82 25.71
N GLY A 669 -18.76 1.63 25.53
CA GLY A 669 -17.47 1.42 26.14
C GLY A 669 -17.36 2.14 27.49
N ARG A 670 -16.23 2.79 27.71
CA ARG A 670 -15.92 3.51 28.95
C ARG A 670 -16.68 4.82 29.06
N LEU A 671 -17.26 5.05 30.24
CA LEU A 671 -17.83 6.33 30.69
C LEU A 671 -16.91 7.04 31.71
N PRO A 672 -17.15 8.32 32.03
CA PRO A 672 -16.48 9.00 33.14
C PRO A 672 -16.77 8.34 34.50
N SER A 673 -15.87 8.50 35.48
CA SER A 673 -16.03 7.92 36.81
C SER A 673 -17.30 8.45 37.51
N GLY A 674 -18.07 7.56 38.13
CA GLY A 674 -19.35 7.89 38.76
C GLY A 674 -20.54 8.03 37.80
N MET A 675 -20.34 7.80 36.50
CA MET A 675 -21.42 7.75 35.51
C MET A 675 -21.66 6.33 35.03
N VAL A 676 -22.94 6.01 34.82
CA VAL A 676 -23.43 4.79 34.18
C VAL A 676 -24.42 5.18 33.08
N GLY A 677 -24.72 4.30 32.15
CA GLY A 677 -25.66 4.64 31.09
C GLY A 677 -26.01 3.50 30.17
N THR A 678 -26.89 3.79 29.22
CA THR A 678 -27.34 2.84 28.20
C THR A 678 -27.24 3.46 26.81
N LEU A 679 -26.76 2.69 25.83
CA LEU A 679 -26.61 3.11 24.44
C LEU A 679 -27.69 2.43 23.59
N LEU A 680 -28.46 3.21 22.84
CA LEU A 680 -29.58 2.74 22.03
C LEU A 680 -29.44 3.27 20.59
N ALA A 681 -29.45 2.37 19.62
CA ALA A 681 -29.63 2.70 18.21
C ALA A 681 -31.13 2.68 17.86
N ASP A 682 -31.76 3.86 17.85
CA ASP A 682 -33.14 4.02 17.38
C ASP A 682 -33.15 4.15 15.84
N GLN A 683 -33.62 3.09 15.19
CA GLN A 683 -33.76 3.01 13.72
C GLN A 683 -34.90 3.88 13.18
N VAL A 684 -35.92 4.18 13.98
CA VAL A 684 -37.12 4.92 13.55
C VAL A 684 -36.83 6.41 13.40
N SER A 685 -35.99 6.97 14.28
CA SER A 685 -35.55 8.37 14.20
C SER A 685 -34.14 8.57 13.62
N GLY A 686 -33.42 7.49 13.29
CA GLY A 686 -32.05 7.57 12.77
C GLY A 686 -31.05 8.15 13.78
N MET A 687 -31.17 7.75 15.06
CA MET A 687 -30.35 8.30 16.15
C MET A 687 -29.68 7.21 16.98
N VAL A 688 -28.39 7.40 17.27
CA VAL A 688 -27.69 6.68 18.35
C VAL A 688 -27.72 7.56 19.59
N ARG A 689 -28.44 7.10 20.63
CA ARG A 689 -28.66 7.82 21.88
C ARG A 689 -27.88 7.21 23.02
N LEU A 690 -27.43 8.06 23.93
CA LEU A 690 -26.87 7.66 25.22
C LEU A 690 -27.74 8.22 26.34
N THR A 691 -28.32 7.35 27.16
CA THR A 691 -28.97 7.76 28.41
C THR A 691 -27.96 7.62 29.56
N LEU A 692 -27.61 8.72 30.21
CA LEU A 692 -26.68 8.77 31.35
C LEU A 692 -27.41 8.87 32.68
N ASN A 693 -26.82 8.28 33.71
CA ASN A 693 -27.22 8.30 35.11
C ASN A 693 -26.01 8.47 36.03
N THR A 694 -26.22 9.06 37.20
CA THR A 694 -25.22 9.18 38.29
C THR A 694 -25.57 8.33 39.52
N ASN A 695 -26.76 7.72 39.54
CA ASN A 695 -27.13 6.72 40.54
C ASN A 695 -26.39 5.41 40.26
N GLN A 696 -25.81 4.79 41.29
CA GLN A 696 -25.20 3.48 41.14
C GLN A 696 -26.28 2.43 40.80
N PRO A 697 -26.12 1.63 39.72
CA PRO A 697 -27.06 0.59 39.37
C PRO A 697 -27.24 -0.43 40.48
N ARG A 698 -28.46 -0.94 40.62
CA ARG A 698 -28.75 -2.00 41.59
C ARG A 698 -28.31 -3.34 41.02
N VAL A 699 -27.90 -4.25 41.89
CA VAL A 699 -27.73 -5.66 41.54
C VAL A 699 -28.91 -6.42 42.13
N ILE A 700 -29.76 -6.97 41.26
CA ILE A 700 -31.00 -7.63 41.65
C ILE A 700 -31.01 -9.07 41.15
N LYS A 701 -31.66 -9.95 41.91
CA LYS A 701 -31.81 -11.37 41.60
C LYS A 701 -33.23 -11.67 41.16
N TRP A 702 -33.37 -12.49 40.12
CA TRP A 702 -34.64 -13.07 39.73
C TRP A 702 -35.14 -14.06 40.79
N VAL A 703 -36.42 -13.96 41.15
CA VAL A 703 -37.11 -14.98 41.95
C VAL A 703 -38.37 -15.51 41.27
N GLY A 704 -39.06 -14.72 40.44
CA GLY A 704 -40.28 -15.16 39.75
C GLY A 704 -41.44 -15.50 40.70
N ASN A 705 -41.53 -14.80 41.84
CA ASN A 705 -42.48 -15.10 42.91
C ASN A 705 -43.94 -14.69 42.61
N VAL A 706 -44.16 -13.78 41.65
CA VAL A 706 -45.51 -13.31 41.28
C VAL A 706 -45.97 -13.98 39.98
N ASN A 707 -45.09 -14.06 38.99
CA ASN A 707 -45.27 -14.81 37.73
C ASN A 707 -43.89 -14.98 37.02
N ASN A 708 -43.91 -15.47 35.79
CA ASN A 708 -42.74 -15.69 34.93
C ASN A 708 -42.33 -14.47 34.07
N TYR A 709 -42.97 -13.30 34.22
CA TYR A 709 -42.67 -12.13 33.38
C TYR A 709 -41.46 -11.32 33.88
N TRP A 710 -40.54 -11.02 32.96
CA TRP A 710 -39.60 -9.91 33.10
C TRP A 710 -40.22 -8.66 32.48
N ASP A 711 -40.56 -7.71 33.36
CA ASP A 711 -41.06 -6.37 33.05
C ASP A 711 -40.65 -5.38 34.17
N THR A 712 -40.96 -4.09 33.98
CA THR A 712 -40.61 -2.98 34.88
C THR A 712 -41.68 -2.67 35.94
N MET A 713 -42.78 -3.44 35.99
CA MET A 713 -43.92 -3.25 36.90
C MET A 713 -43.99 -4.33 37.99
N THR A 714 -43.69 -5.59 37.66
CA THR A 714 -43.88 -6.75 38.55
C THR A 714 -42.73 -6.91 39.57
N THR A 715 -43.08 -7.31 40.79
CA THR A 715 -42.12 -7.56 41.88
C THR A 715 -41.55 -8.99 41.85
N ASN A 716 -41.09 -9.43 40.68
CA ASN A 716 -40.46 -10.75 40.46
C ASN A 716 -38.97 -10.80 40.85
N TRP A 717 -38.44 -9.73 41.45
CA TRP A 717 -37.02 -9.54 41.75
C TRP A 717 -36.76 -9.32 43.24
N VAL A 718 -35.53 -9.52 43.67
CA VAL A 718 -35.04 -9.23 45.03
C VAL A 718 -33.72 -8.47 44.95
N ARG A 719 -33.54 -7.43 45.77
CA ARG A 719 -32.24 -6.74 45.92
C ARG A 719 -31.21 -7.67 46.57
N ILE A 720 -30.05 -7.85 45.94
CA ILE A 720 -28.98 -8.71 46.50
C ILE A 720 -28.35 -8.08 47.74
N ASP A 721 -28.32 -6.74 47.83
CA ASP A 721 -27.69 -6.01 48.94
C ASP A 721 -28.59 -5.84 50.18
N THR A 722 -29.92 -5.89 50.03
CA THR A 722 -30.86 -5.73 51.16
C THR A 722 -31.80 -6.92 51.41
N GLY A 723 -31.92 -7.85 50.46
CA GLY A 723 -32.89 -8.95 50.52
C GLY A 723 -34.35 -8.55 50.25
N GLU A 724 -34.61 -7.28 49.94
CA GLU A 724 -35.98 -6.75 49.77
C GLU A 724 -36.56 -7.10 48.39
N PRO A 725 -37.84 -7.53 48.31
CA PRO A 725 -38.57 -7.65 47.05
C PRO A 725 -38.62 -6.34 46.28
N THR A 726 -38.45 -6.41 44.96
CA THR A 726 -38.40 -5.23 44.10
C THR A 726 -38.83 -5.56 42.66
N ARG A 727 -38.97 -4.52 41.84
CA ARG A 727 -39.18 -4.62 40.39
C ARG A 727 -37.89 -4.29 39.65
N PHE A 728 -37.70 -4.83 38.45
CA PHE A 728 -36.62 -4.42 37.56
C PHE A 728 -36.82 -2.97 37.07
N ILE A 729 -35.72 -2.26 36.85
CA ILE A 729 -35.67 -0.94 36.21
C ILE A 729 -34.52 -0.97 35.21
N ASP A 730 -34.69 -0.36 34.04
CA ASP A 730 -33.65 -0.28 33.02
C ASP A 730 -32.32 0.27 33.59
N GLY A 731 -31.23 -0.43 33.29
CA GLY A 731 -29.90 -0.19 33.82
C GLY A 731 -29.52 -1.06 35.03
N ASP A 732 -30.45 -1.76 35.68
CA ASP A 732 -30.10 -2.72 36.75
C ASP A 732 -29.27 -3.91 36.21
N PHE A 733 -28.33 -4.39 37.02
CA PHE A 733 -27.62 -5.65 36.79
C PHE A 733 -28.45 -6.82 37.35
N VAL A 734 -28.73 -7.82 36.52
CA VAL A 734 -29.60 -8.95 36.90
C VAL A 734 -28.83 -10.25 37.10
N VAL A 735 -29.22 -11.01 38.12
CA VAL A 735 -28.63 -12.32 38.47
C VAL A 735 -29.68 -13.42 38.48
N PHE A 736 -29.36 -14.55 37.86
CA PHE A 736 -30.14 -15.78 37.87
C PHE A 736 -29.32 -16.88 38.57
N ASP A 737 -29.85 -17.46 39.65
CA ASP A 737 -29.18 -18.48 40.46
C ASP A 737 -30.13 -19.66 40.80
N ASP A 738 -29.69 -20.62 41.61
CA ASP A 738 -30.47 -21.79 41.98
C ASP A 738 -31.61 -21.52 43.01
N THR A 739 -31.82 -20.27 43.46
CA THR A 739 -32.83 -19.93 44.47
C THR A 739 -34.20 -19.53 43.90
N ALA A 740 -34.30 -19.16 42.62
CA ALA A 740 -35.56 -18.70 42.02
C ALA A 740 -36.68 -19.76 42.04
N VAL A 741 -37.93 -19.31 42.14
CA VAL A 741 -39.12 -20.18 42.11
C VAL A 741 -39.53 -20.51 40.68
N SER A 742 -39.49 -19.54 39.75
CA SER A 742 -39.69 -19.79 38.31
C SER A 742 -38.37 -19.95 37.57
N GLN A 743 -38.19 -21.09 36.89
CA GLN A 743 -37.14 -21.32 35.88
C GLN A 743 -37.48 -20.74 34.50
N GLU A 744 -38.76 -20.48 34.23
CA GLU A 744 -39.19 -19.83 33.00
C GLU A 744 -39.17 -18.31 33.17
N VAL A 745 -38.66 -17.63 32.14
CA VAL A 745 -38.59 -16.16 32.06
C VAL A 745 -39.15 -15.74 30.70
N LEU A 746 -40.19 -14.91 30.71
CA LEU A 746 -40.84 -14.37 29.51
C LEU A 746 -40.73 -12.86 29.50
N LEU A 747 -40.22 -12.26 28.41
CA LEU A 747 -40.22 -10.80 28.29
C LEU A 747 -41.59 -10.29 27.84
N ALA A 748 -42.29 -9.62 28.76
CA ALA A 748 -43.58 -9.00 28.47
C ALA A 748 -43.44 -7.62 27.82
N GLU A 749 -42.25 -7.01 27.88
CA GLU A 749 -41.89 -5.75 27.22
C GLU A 749 -40.40 -5.72 26.89
N ASN A 750 -39.95 -4.70 26.15
CA ASN A 750 -38.51 -4.50 25.90
C ASN A 750 -37.82 -4.02 27.18
N VAL A 751 -36.69 -4.63 27.53
CA VAL A 751 -35.91 -4.31 28.73
C VAL A 751 -34.46 -4.03 28.38
N ILE A 752 -33.81 -3.15 29.14
CA ILE A 752 -32.42 -2.74 28.96
C ILE A 752 -31.64 -3.05 30.25
N PRO A 753 -31.05 -4.25 30.39
CA PRO A 753 -30.19 -4.60 31.52
C PRO A 753 -28.93 -3.72 31.56
N GLY A 754 -28.20 -3.73 32.67
CA GLY A 754 -26.96 -2.97 32.86
C GLY A 754 -26.00 -3.07 31.67
N GLN A 755 -25.55 -1.92 31.16
CA GLN A 755 -24.61 -1.82 30.05
C GLN A 755 -23.26 -1.39 30.63
N SER A 756 -22.27 -2.29 30.64
CA SER A 756 -20.93 -2.01 31.16
C SER A 756 -19.90 -2.88 30.44
N PRO A 757 -18.70 -2.35 30.14
CA PRO A 757 -17.60 -3.18 29.66
C PRO A 757 -17.10 -4.12 30.75
N ASP A 758 -17.11 -3.69 32.02
CA ASP A 758 -16.48 -4.41 33.13
C ASP A 758 -17.43 -5.45 33.76
N ILE A 759 -18.73 -5.13 33.89
CA ILE A 759 -19.73 -5.95 34.59
C ILE A 759 -20.78 -6.47 33.60
N ALA A 760 -21.09 -7.77 33.68
CA ALA A 760 -22.14 -8.38 32.88
C ALA A 760 -23.54 -7.98 33.38
N GLY A 761 -24.32 -7.30 32.52
CA GLY A 761 -25.69 -6.88 32.79
C GLY A 761 -26.64 -8.03 33.09
N ILE A 762 -26.37 -9.20 32.51
CA ILE A 762 -27.04 -10.46 32.84
C ILE A 762 -25.98 -11.46 33.33
N THR A 763 -26.11 -11.93 34.56
CA THR A 763 -25.25 -12.97 35.12
C THR A 763 -26.06 -14.22 35.46
N PHE A 764 -25.70 -15.35 34.86
CA PHE A 764 -26.21 -16.67 35.24
C PHE A 764 -25.17 -17.37 36.12
N SER A 765 -25.63 -17.93 37.23
CA SER A 765 -24.81 -18.59 38.27
C SER A 765 -25.42 -19.93 38.70
N ASN A 766 -26.14 -20.57 37.78
CA ASN A 766 -27.01 -21.71 38.03
C ASN A 766 -26.27 -23.04 37.87
N ASN A 767 -26.24 -23.84 38.94
CA ASN A 767 -25.56 -25.13 39.02
C ASN A 767 -26.52 -26.32 38.98
N ILE A 768 -27.79 -26.12 39.37
CA ILE A 768 -28.80 -27.18 39.52
C ILE A 768 -30.03 -26.90 38.65
N LYS A 769 -30.54 -25.66 38.67
CA LYS A 769 -31.74 -25.25 37.91
C LYS A 769 -31.34 -24.79 36.51
N SER A 770 -31.80 -25.49 35.49
CA SER A 770 -31.82 -24.93 34.13
C SER A 770 -32.85 -23.80 34.03
N TYR A 771 -32.56 -22.77 33.23
CA TYR A 771 -33.48 -21.68 32.92
C TYR A 771 -33.93 -21.74 31.45
N THR A 772 -35.18 -21.37 31.18
CA THR A 772 -35.70 -21.19 29.80
C THR A 772 -36.24 -19.77 29.62
N PHE A 773 -35.61 -19.03 28.73
CA PHE A 773 -36.02 -17.71 28.27
C PHE A 773 -36.93 -17.91 27.05
N GLY A 774 -38.23 -17.90 27.31
CA GLY A 774 -39.26 -18.28 26.35
C GLY A 774 -39.65 -17.18 25.36
N TRP A 775 -40.55 -17.53 24.43
CA TRP A 775 -41.06 -16.62 23.39
C TRP A 775 -42.03 -15.58 23.97
N GLY A 776 -41.47 -14.52 24.57
CA GLY A 776 -42.19 -13.28 24.85
C GLY A 776 -42.34 -12.40 23.60
N TRP A 777 -43.13 -11.32 23.72
CA TRP A 777 -43.21 -10.25 22.72
C TRP A 777 -42.22 -9.10 22.97
N GLY A 778 -41.54 -9.10 24.12
CA GLY A 778 -40.42 -8.22 24.44
C GLY A 778 -39.05 -8.75 24.04
N GLN A 779 -38.06 -7.86 24.02
CA GLN A 779 -36.67 -8.13 23.62
C GLN A 779 -35.67 -7.58 24.65
N ILE A 780 -34.46 -8.13 24.68
CA ILE A 780 -33.36 -7.59 25.50
C ILE A 780 -32.56 -6.62 24.62
N VAL A 781 -32.74 -5.33 24.89
CA VAL A 781 -32.29 -4.23 24.05
C VAL A 781 -30.96 -3.66 24.53
N GLY A 782 -30.14 -3.20 23.58
CA GLY A 782 -28.77 -2.76 23.82
C GLY A 782 -27.77 -3.92 23.72
N THR A 783 -26.50 -3.60 23.99
CA THR A 783 -25.33 -4.46 23.81
C THR A 783 -24.77 -4.92 25.16
N THR A 784 -25.67 -5.35 26.05
CA THR A 784 -25.29 -5.86 27.37
C THR A 784 -24.42 -7.12 27.26
N ARG A 785 -23.57 -7.37 28.26
CA ARG A 785 -22.82 -8.61 28.40
C ARG A 785 -23.64 -9.62 29.22
N ILE A 786 -23.78 -10.83 28.69
CA ILE A 786 -24.30 -12.02 29.39
C ILE A 786 -23.10 -12.84 29.83
N ALA A 787 -22.92 -13.05 31.14
CA ALA A 787 -21.93 -14.00 31.66
C ALA A 787 -22.62 -15.25 32.19
N LYS A 788 -22.22 -16.43 31.72
CA LYS A 788 -22.82 -17.72 32.12
C LYS A 788 -21.82 -18.62 32.86
N TYR A 789 -22.05 -18.77 34.16
CA TYR A 789 -21.37 -19.66 35.09
C TYR A 789 -22.31 -20.77 35.59
N GLY A 790 -21.77 -21.77 36.28
CA GLY A 790 -22.47 -22.92 36.83
C GLY A 790 -22.80 -24.02 35.80
N ALA A 791 -22.98 -25.25 36.27
CA ALA A 791 -23.13 -26.42 35.40
C ALA A 791 -24.48 -26.53 34.67
N ALA A 792 -25.56 -25.92 35.18
CA ALA A 792 -26.90 -26.07 34.60
C ALA A 792 -27.09 -25.25 33.31
N SER A 793 -28.12 -25.58 32.52
CA SER A 793 -28.31 -24.98 31.20
C SER A 793 -29.10 -23.67 31.19
N VAL A 794 -28.89 -22.86 30.16
CA VAL A 794 -29.80 -21.77 29.77
C VAL A 794 -30.29 -22.03 28.36
N GLU A 795 -31.61 -22.04 28.17
CA GLU A 795 -32.25 -22.04 26.86
C GLU A 795 -32.72 -20.61 26.54
N TRP A 796 -32.43 -20.13 25.34
CA TRP A 796 -32.56 -18.74 24.94
C TRP A 796 -33.33 -18.61 23.61
N ASN A 797 -34.63 -18.39 23.72
CA ASN A 797 -35.55 -18.17 22.61
C ASN A 797 -35.90 -16.67 22.43
N VAL A 798 -35.19 -15.80 23.15
CA VAL A 798 -35.36 -14.33 23.15
C VAL A 798 -34.53 -13.68 22.05
N GLN A 799 -34.98 -12.52 21.55
CA GLN A 799 -34.22 -11.69 20.62
C GLN A 799 -33.33 -10.69 21.37
N SER A 800 -32.04 -10.66 21.05
CA SER A 800 -31.07 -9.69 21.59
C SER A 800 -29.80 -9.57 20.72
N ASP A 801 -29.11 -8.43 20.85
CA ASP A 801 -27.73 -8.21 20.37
C ASP A 801 -26.68 -8.33 21.50
N ALA A 802 -27.08 -8.79 22.69
CA ALA A 802 -26.22 -8.97 23.85
C ALA A 802 -25.05 -9.93 23.58
N VAL A 803 -23.84 -9.56 24.03
CA VAL A 803 -22.62 -10.38 23.89
C VAL A 803 -22.61 -11.47 24.95
N LEU A 804 -22.45 -12.73 24.57
CA LEU A 804 -22.43 -13.87 25.49
C LEU A 804 -21.00 -14.33 25.77
N GLU A 805 -20.63 -14.38 27.04
CA GLU A 805 -19.45 -15.05 27.54
C GLU A 805 -19.87 -16.29 28.34
N LEU A 806 -19.74 -17.44 27.71
CA LEU A 806 -20.03 -18.75 28.29
C LEU A 806 -18.77 -19.28 28.97
N TYR A 807 -18.74 -19.23 30.30
CA TYR A 807 -17.67 -19.76 31.14
C TYR A 807 -17.91 -21.22 31.50
N GLU A 808 -19.13 -21.56 31.94
CA GLU A 808 -19.49 -22.91 32.39
C GLU A 808 -20.89 -23.37 31.94
N GLY A 809 -21.03 -24.68 31.77
CA GLY A 809 -22.30 -25.36 31.51
C GLY A 809 -22.72 -25.31 30.04
N LYS A 810 -24.03 -25.21 29.81
CA LYS A 810 -24.65 -25.30 28.48
C LYS A 810 -25.53 -24.09 28.16
N PHE A 811 -25.42 -23.55 26.95
CA PHE A 811 -26.31 -22.51 26.43
C PHE A 811 -26.96 -22.99 25.13
N THR A 812 -28.28 -22.88 25.01
CA THR A 812 -29.07 -23.39 23.86
C THR A 812 -30.17 -22.43 23.45
N GLY A 813 -30.95 -22.77 22.42
CA GLY A 813 -32.18 -22.06 22.03
C GLY A 813 -32.26 -21.77 20.55
N ALA A 814 -33.34 -21.10 20.14
CA ALA A 814 -33.65 -20.69 18.77
C ALA A 814 -33.86 -19.17 18.63
N GLY A 815 -33.47 -18.38 19.64
CA GLY A 815 -33.59 -16.92 19.65
C GLY A 815 -32.48 -16.22 18.85
N ARG A 816 -32.10 -15.03 19.32
CA ARG A 816 -30.98 -14.25 18.79
C ARG A 816 -30.10 -13.72 19.91
N VAL A 817 -28.80 -13.76 19.67
CA VAL A 817 -27.73 -13.27 20.56
C VAL A 817 -26.70 -12.51 19.73
N GLY A 818 -25.88 -11.67 20.36
CA GLY A 818 -24.74 -10.99 19.73
C GLY A 818 -23.59 -11.96 19.42
N SER A 819 -22.35 -11.48 19.49
CA SER A 819 -21.17 -12.35 19.42
C SER A 819 -21.06 -13.23 20.68
N VAL A 820 -20.51 -14.43 20.52
CA VAL A 820 -20.43 -15.46 21.57
C VAL A 820 -18.99 -15.92 21.77
N VAL A 821 -18.51 -15.86 23.01
CA VAL A 821 -17.25 -16.46 23.47
C VAL A 821 -17.58 -17.73 24.26
N VAL A 822 -17.03 -18.87 23.86
CA VAL A 822 -17.22 -20.18 24.52
C VAL A 822 -15.90 -20.66 25.10
N ASN A 823 -15.78 -20.65 26.42
CA ASN A 823 -14.58 -21.11 27.11
C ASN A 823 -14.51 -22.64 27.23
N THR A 824 -13.31 -23.17 27.48
CA THR A 824 -13.05 -24.61 27.59
C THR A 824 -13.91 -25.26 28.68
N GLY A 825 -14.46 -26.44 28.39
CA GLY A 825 -15.39 -27.16 29.27
C GLY A 825 -16.87 -26.81 29.06
N SER A 826 -17.19 -25.73 28.34
CA SER A 826 -18.57 -25.34 28.03
C SER A 826 -19.09 -25.88 26.69
N LEU A 827 -20.42 -25.80 26.51
CA LEU A 827 -21.14 -26.15 25.28
C LEU A 827 -22.17 -25.07 24.90
N PHE A 828 -21.97 -24.40 23.77
CA PHE A 828 -23.00 -23.58 23.10
C PHE A 828 -23.63 -24.42 21.98
N ALA A 829 -24.94 -24.65 22.01
CA ALA A 829 -25.64 -25.50 21.05
C ALA A 829 -26.94 -24.83 20.58
N PHE A 830 -26.89 -24.11 19.45
CA PHE A 830 -27.84 -23.07 19.10
C PHE A 830 -28.46 -23.27 17.71
N ASN A 831 -29.77 -23.13 17.63
CA ASN A 831 -30.61 -23.26 16.42
C ASN A 831 -31.19 -21.90 15.98
N GLY A 832 -30.69 -20.80 16.56
CA GLY A 832 -31.04 -19.41 16.25
C GLY A 832 -29.88 -18.62 15.65
N GLN A 833 -29.91 -17.30 15.72
CA GLN A 833 -28.86 -16.43 15.14
C GLN A 833 -27.85 -15.90 16.17
N THR A 834 -26.57 -15.87 15.80
CA THR A 834 -25.47 -15.20 16.54
C THR A 834 -24.65 -14.27 15.63
N GLY A 835 -24.12 -13.17 16.20
CA GLY A 835 -23.29 -12.16 15.52
C GLY A 835 -21.79 -12.46 15.40
N GLY A 836 -21.35 -13.69 15.70
CA GLY A 836 -19.94 -14.12 15.57
C GLY A 836 -19.50 -15.05 16.71
N LEU A 837 -18.39 -15.77 16.52
CA LEU A 837 -17.94 -16.83 17.45
C LEU A 837 -16.46 -16.71 17.83
N GLU A 838 -16.14 -16.92 19.10
CA GLU A 838 -14.82 -17.29 19.61
C GLU A 838 -14.91 -18.61 20.39
N VAL A 839 -14.19 -19.65 19.95
CA VAL A 839 -14.43 -21.03 20.36
C VAL A 839 -13.18 -21.66 21.00
N ARG A 840 -13.17 -21.74 22.33
CA ARG A 840 -12.18 -22.46 23.17
C ARG A 840 -12.76 -23.71 23.85
N GLY A 841 -14.09 -23.83 23.83
CA GLY A 841 -14.86 -25.02 24.23
C GLY A 841 -15.55 -25.66 23.03
N ASN A 842 -16.80 -26.10 23.22
CA ASN A 842 -17.58 -26.77 22.18
C ASN A 842 -18.70 -25.85 21.65
N VAL A 843 -18.78 -25.70 20.33
CA VAL A 843 -19.91 -25.07 19.63
C VAL A 843 -20.60 -26.09 18.72
N LEU A 844 -21.92 -26.07 18.75
CA LEU A 844 -22.82 -26.72 17.81
C LEU A 844 -23.78 -25.66 17.23
N ILE A 845 -23.63 -25.35 15.95
CA ILE A 845 -24.64 -24.61 15.18
C ILE A 845 -25.55 -25.65 14.53
N ASP A 846 -26.80 -25.68 14.99
CA ASP A 846 -27.80 -26.66 14.56
C ASP A 846 -28.35 -26.31 13.15
N ALA A 847 -29.15 -27.19 12.55
CA ALA A 847 -29.52 -27.15 11.13
C ALA A 847 -30.30 -25.89 10.69
N MET A 848 -30.96 -25.16 11.60
CA MET A 848 -31.59 -23.85 11.33
C MET A 848 -30.82 -22.68 11.97
N GLY A 849 -29.73 -22.97 12.69
CA GLY A 849 -28.85 -21.99 13.29
C GLY A 849 -28.06 -21.19 12.26
N SER A 850 -27.75 -19.93 12.60
CA SER A 850 -26.94 -19.06 11.75
C SER A 850 -25.91 -18.25 12.53
N VAL A 851 -24.72 -18.10 11.94
CA VAL A 851 -23.66 -17.20 12.40
C VAL A 851 -23.50 -16.12 11.33
N VAL A 852 -23.60 -14.85 11.73
CA VAL A 852 -23.43 -13.69 10.84
C VAL A 852 -22.33 -12.81 11.42
N GLY A 853 -21.08 -13.10 11.08
CA GLY A 853 -19.89 -12.47 11.64
C GLY A 853 -18.66 -13.38 11.64
N GLY A 854 -17.51 -12.83 12.04
CA GLY A 854 -16.25 -13.55 12.11
C GLY A 854 -16.27 -14.75 13.07
N VAL A 855 -15.40 -15.71 12.81
CA VAL A 855 -15.27 -16.95 13.58
C VAL A 855 -13.80 -17.22 13.90
N VAL A 856 -13.50 -17.35 15.20
CA VAL A 856 -12.20 -17.80 15.70
C VAL A 856 -12.41 -19.14 16.42
N VAL A 857 -11.63 -20.16 16.05
CA VAL A 857 -11.54 -21.42 16.80
C VAL A 857 -10.12 -21.53 17.35
N ASP A 858 -10.02 -21.45 18.66
CA ASP A 858 -8.77 -21.47 19.42
C ASP A 858 -8.20 -22.89 19.55
N SER A 859 -6.97 -23.00 20.08
CA SER A 859 -6.32 -24.31 20.27
C SER A 859 -7.11 -25.21 21.22
N GLY A 860 -7.64 -26.32 20.69
CA GLY A 860 -8.49 -27.26 21.42
C GLY A 860 -9.99 -26.91 21.38
N GLY A 861 -10.37 -25.82 20.72
CA GLY A 861 -11.77 -25.49 20.44
C GLY A 861 -12.36 -26.40 19.37
N VAL A 862 -13.65 -26.72 19.51
CA VAL A 862 -14.40 -27.58 18.57
C VAL A 862 -15.65 -26.87 18.08
N LEU A 863 -15.71 -26.59 16.78
CA LEU A 863 -16.86 -25.99 16.11
C LEU A 863 -17.52 -27.03 15.19
N THR A 864 -18.78 -27.37 15.46
CA THR A 864 -19.62 -28.19 14.59
C THR A 864 -20.71 -27.32 13.96
N ASN A 865 -20.82 -27.31 12.64
CA ASN A 865 -21.82 -26.55 11.89
C ASN A 865 -22.71 -27.47 11.04
N PHE A 866 -24.00 -27.55 11.36
CA PHE A 866 -25.05 -28.08 10.50
C PHE A 866 -25.87 -26.97 9.81
N GLY A 867 -25.84 -25.76 10.35
CA GLY A 867 -26.54 -24.58 9.83
C GLY A 867 -25.71 -23.75 8.85
N THR A 868 -25.86 -22.42 8.91
CA THR A 868 -25.15 -21.49 8.01
C THR A 868 -24.19 -20.57 8.77
N ILE A 869 -22.92 -20.55 8.37
CA ILE A 869 -21.95 -19.52 8.78
C ILE A 869 -21.75 -18.57 7.60
N ASP A 870 -21.95 -17.28 7.81
CA ASP A 870 -21.60 -16.22 6.87
C ASP A 870 -20.70 -15.20 7.58
N THR A 871 -19.43 -15.14 7.19
CA THR A 871 -18.46 -14.22 7.80
C THR A 871 -18.47 -12.81 7.18
N GLY A 872 -19.30 -12.57 6.16
CA GLY A 872 -19.40 -11.30 5.44
C GLY A 872 -18.09 -10.92 4.78
N VAL A 873 -17.41 -9.93 5.37
CA VAL A 873 -16.08 -9.41 4.97
C VAL A 873 -14.94 -9.87 5.90
N GLN A 874 -15.26 -10.62 6.96
CA GLN A 874 -14.28 -11.17 7.91
C GLN A 874 -13.87 -12.59 7.51
N VAL A 875 -12.76 -13.09 8.06
CA VAL A 875 -12.21 -14.42 7.78
C VAL A 875 -12.58 -15.42 8.88
N ILE A 876 -12.37 -16.72 8.62
CA ILE A 876 -12.33 -17.74 9.68
C ILE A 876 -10.87 -17.94 10.12
N THR A 877 -10.61 -17.85 11.42
CA THR A 877 -9.29 -18.14 12.02
C THR A 877 -9.34 -19.48 12.73
N LEU A 878 -8.54 -20.46 12.29
CA LEU A 878 -8.38 -21.75 12.96
C LEU A 878 -6.97 -21.84 13.53
N CYS A 879 -6.83 -21.79 14.86
CA CYS A 879 -5.57 -21.97 15.57
C CYS A 879 -5.06 -23.42 15.49
N SER A 880 -3.80 -23.68 15.83
CA SER A 880 -3.28 -25.05 15.93
C SER A 880 -4.10 -25.88 16.92
N ASN A 881 -4.34 -27.15 16.62
CA ASN A 881 -5.25 -28.05 17.36
C ASN A 881 -6.74 -27.62 17.40
N ALA A 882 -7.17 -26.61 16.62
CA ALA A 882 -8.59 -26.31 16.44
C ALA A 882 -9.29 -27.38 15.58
N ILE A 883 -10.57 -27.65 15.83
CA ILE A 883 -11.38 -28.60 15.06
C ILE A 883 -12.62 -27.89 14.50
N LEU A 884 -12.82 -28.01 13.19
CA LEU A 884 -14.00 -27.54 12.46
C LEU A 884 -14.67 -28.71 11.73
N HIS A 885 -15.86 -29.12 12.19
CA HIS A 885 -16.74 -30.03 11.47
C HIS A 885 -17.82 -29.21 10.74
N ASN A 886 -17.80 -29.20 9.41
CA ASN A 886 -18.85 -28.57 8.60
C ASN A 886 -19.70 -29.63 7.88
N ALA A 887 -20.98 -29.69 8.20
CA ALA A 887 -22.01 -30.41 7.46
C ALA A 887 -23.05 -29.48 6.79
N GLY A 888 -23.11 -28.21 7.24
CA GLY A 888 -23.95 -27.16 6.67
C GLY A 888 -23.26 -26.32 5.61
N VAL A 889 -23.56 -25.02 5.57
CA VAL A 889 -22.99 -24.06 4.60
C VAL A 889 -22.08 -23.07 5.32
N ILE A 890 -20.92 -22.77 4.72
CA ILE A 890 -20.01 -21.71 5.14
C ILE A 890 -19.77 -20.78 3.96
N TYR A 891 -19.96 -19.48 4.15
CA TYR A 891 -19.46 -18.41 3.28
C TYR A 891 -18.31 -17.71 3.99
N VAL A 892 -17.11 -17.77 3.41
CA VAL A 892 -15.87 -17.29 4.04
C VAL A 892 -15.09 -16.34 3.13
N MET A 893 -14.70 -15.18 3.67
CA MET A 893 -13.80 -14.25 2.99
C MET A 893 -12.38 -14.82 2.87
N THR A 894 -11.72 -14.56 1.75
CA THR A 894 -10.34 -14.99 1.51
C THR A 894 -9.32 -13.85 1.73
N PRO A 895 -8.06 -14.14 2.11
CA PRO A 895 -7.49 -15.46 2.44
C PRO A 895 -7.88 -15.93 3.85
N TRP A 896 -7.87 -17.23 4.07
CA TRP A 896 -7.98 -17.83 5.41
C TRP A 896 -7.07 -19.06 5.52
N THR A 897 -6.78 -19.51 6.75
CA THR A 897 -5.75 -20.53 7.00
C THR A 897 -6.19 -21.60 7.99
N VAL A 898 -5.99 -22.87 7.62
CA VAL A 898 -6.02 -24.03 8.52
C VAL A 898 -4.60 -24.24 9.05
N GLN A 899 -4.34 -23.85 10.29
CA GLN A 899 -3.00 -23.92 10.89
C GLN A 899 -2.50 -25.37 11.07
N SER A 900 -1.20 -25.53 11.33
CA SER A 900 -0.60 -26.82 11.67
C SER A 900 -1.35 -27.49 12.83
N THR A 901 -1.50 -28.81 12.78
CA THR A 901 -2.31 -29.65 13.69
C THR A 901 -3.81 -29.32 13.83
N ALA A 902 -4.33 -28.29 13.16
CA ALA A 902 -5.78 -28.07 13.06
C ALA A 902 -6.44 -29.11 12.12
N LEU A 903 -7.73 -29.37 12.33
CA LEU A 903 -8.53 -30.31 11.54
C LEU A 903 -9.78 -29.63 10.99
N VAL A 904 -9.98 -29.68 9.67
CA VAL A 904 -11.25 -29.36 9.01
C VAL A 904 -11.85 -30.64 8.45
N VAL A 905 -13.06 -31.00 8.88
CA VAL A 905 -13.88 -32.06 8.29
C VAL A 905 -15.05 -31.40 7.56
N ASN A 906 -14.93 -31.22 6.24
CA ASN A 906 -15.97 -30.64 5.41
C ASN A 906 -16.77 -31.74 4.68
N ASN A 907 -17.99 -31.96 5.15
CA ASN A 907 -19.04 -32.76 4.48
C ASN A 907 -20.15 -31.86 3.88
N GLY A 908 -20.22 -30.60 4.31
CA GLY A 908 -21.12 -29.58 3.80
C GLY A 908 -20.55 -28.82 2.60
N THR A 909 -20.89 -27.54 2.46
CA THR A 909 -20.37 -26.65 1.40
C THR A 909 -19.60 -25.47 1.99
N ILE A 910 -18.44 -25.15 1.43
CA ILE A 910 -17.66 -23.94 1.73
C ILE A 910 -17.55 -23.09 0.46
N TYR A 911 -18.10 -21.89 0.49
CA TYR A 911 -18.01 -20.88 -0.56
C TYR A 911 -16.94 -19.84 -0.21
N GLN A 912 -15.97 -19.67 -1.10
CA GLN A 912 -14.89 -18.69 -0.95
C GLN A 912 -15.23 -17.36 -1.63
N ARG A 913 -15.18 -16.25 -0.86
CA ARG A 913 -15.56 -14.89 -1.29
C ARG A 913 -14.37 -13.98 -1.59
N GLY A 914 -14.65 -12.97 -2.42
CA GLY A 914 -13.87 -11.72 -2.53
C GLY A 914 -12.47 -11.85 -3.13
N THR A 915 -12.27 -12.79 -4.05
CA THR A 915 -10.95 -13.17 -4.54
C THR A 915 -10.35 -12.19 -5.55
N ALA A 916 -9.32 -11.46 -5.10
CA ALA A 916 -8.25 -11.05 -6.00
C ALA A 916 -7.54 -12.30 -6.56
N SER A 917 -6.94 -12.18 -7.75
CA SER A 917 -6.34 -13.34 -8.42
C SER A 917 -5.22 -13.97 -7.59
N SER A 918 -5.35 -15.27 -7.30
CA SER A 918 -4.40 -16.10 -6.51
C SER A 918 -4.56 -16.07 -4.99
N VAL A 919 -5.74 -15.73 -4.47
CA VAL A 919 -6.05 -15.71 -3.02
C VAL A 919 -7.06 -16.83 -2.68
N GLY A 920 -6.97 -17.43 -1.50
CA GLY A 920 -7.80 -18.59 -1.12
C GLY A 920 -7.47 -19.18 0.24
N MET A 921 -7.91 -20.42 0.49
CA MET A 921 -7.61 -21.19 1.70
C MET A 921 -6.19 -21.76 1.64
N SER A 922 -5.37 -21.49 2.66
CA SER A 922 -4.10 -22.20 2.89
C SER A 922 -4.25 -23.28 3.95
N VAL A 923 -3.75 -24.49 3.69
CA VAL A 923 -3.84 -25.63 4.60
C VAL A 923 -2.44 -26.04 5.03
N TYR A 924 -2.13 -25.90 6.32
CA TYR A 924 -0.95 -26.47 6.99
C TYR A 924 -1.33 -27.66 7.90
N GLY A 925 -2.59 -27.74 8.32
CA GLY A 925 -3.16 -28.84 9.10
C GLY A 925 -3.72 -29.98 8.25
N THR A 926 -4.83 -30.56 8.70
CA THR A 926 -5.58 -31.60 7.98
C THR A 926 -6.89 -31.04 7.42
N LEU A 927 -7.15 -31.32 6.14
CA LEU A 927 -8.45 -31.15 5.49
C LEU A 927 -9.02 -32.53 5.13
N SER A 928 -10.28 -32.78 5.45
CA SER A 928 -10.94 -34.08 5.21
C SER A 928 -12.45 -33.94 4.96
N GLY A 929 -13.12 -35.04 4.65
CA GLY A 929 -14.58 -35.13 4.47
C GLY A 929 -15.03 -35.41 3.03
N THR A 930 -16.33 -35.26 2.77
CA THR A 930 -16.98 -35.58 1.48
C THR A 930 -17.67 -34.37 0.82
N GLY A 931 -17.39 -33.16 1.31
CA GLY A 931 -18.11 -31.94 1.00
C GLY A 931 -17.64 -31.22 -0.26
N VAL A 932 -18.16 -30.01 -0.42
CA VAL A 932 -17.87 -29.09 -1.53
C VAL A 932 -17.01 -27.92 -1.05
N ILE A 933 -16.02 -27.53 -1.85
CA ILE A 933 -15.33 -26.23 -1.74
C ILE A 933 -15.42 -25.52 -3.11
N ALA A 934 -16.09 -24.37 -3.14
CA ALA A 934 -16.54 -23.67 -4.35
C ALA A 934 -16.30 -22.14 -4.27
N THR A 935 -16.59 -21.44 -5.36
CA THR A 935 -16.52 -19.98 -5.47
C THR A 935 -17.89 -19.33 -5.21
N ASP A 936 -17.92 -18.19 -4.53
CA ASP A 936 -19.16 -17.40 -4.41
C ASP A 936 -19.28 -16.43 -5.60
N GLY A 937 -19.90 -16.88 -6.69
CA GLY A 937 -20.26 -16.06 -7.86
C GLY A 937 -19.12 -15.52 -8.75
N VAL A 938 -17.85 -15.67 -8.33
CA VAL A 938 -16.65 -15.29 -9.09
C VAL A 938 -16.16 -16.47 -9.94
N GLN A 939 -15.52 -16.23 -11.08
CA GLN A 939 -14.97 -17.31 -11.92
C GLN A 939 -13.99 -18.24 -11.14
N PRO A 940 -14.05 -19.56 -11.37
CA PRO A 940 -13.38 -20.58 -10.55
C PRO A 940 -11.85 -20.51 -10.55
N ASN A 941 -11.24 -19.89 -11.57
CA ASN A 941 -9.79 -19.76 -11.70
C ASN A 941 -9.14 -18.81 -10.68
N TYR A 942 -9.93 -17.96 -10.00
CA TYR A 942 -9.39 -16.91 -9.12
C TYR A 942 -9.22 -17.35 -7.66
N ALA A 943 -10.09 -18.24 -7.17
CA ALA A 943 -10.03 -18.81 -5.82
C ALA A 943 -9.17 -20.08 -5.76
N ARG A 944 -8.56 -20.35 -4.59
CA ARG A 944 -7.68 -21.51 -4.40
C ARG A 944 -7.92 -22.29 -3.12
N VAL A 945 -7.46 -23.54 -3.13
CA VAL A 945 -7.11 -24.35 -1.95
C VAL A 945 -5.64 -24.74 -2.10
N THR A 946 -4.78 -24.26 -1.21
CA THR A 946 -3.33 -24.47 -1.27
C THR A 946 -2.89 -25.38 -0.14
N LEU A 947 -2.48 -26.60 -0.47
CA LEU A 947 -1.88 -27.55 0.46
C LEU A 947 -0.40 -27.19 0.64
N GLN A 948 -0.05 -26.77 1.86
CA GLN A 948 1.29 -26.30 2.24
C GLN A 948 2.17 -27.47 2.75
N PRO A 949 3.49 -27.30 2.85
CA PRO A 949 4.38 -28.36 3.38
C PRO A 949 3.93 -28.84 4.77
N GLY A 950 3.86 -30.16 4.95
CA GLY A 950 3.40 -30.81 6.19
C GLY A 950 1.88 -31.02 6.31
N SER A 951 1.07 -30.41 5.43
CA SER A 951 -0.38 -30.60 5.43
C SER A 951 -0.82 -31.98 4.93
N THR A 952 -2.06 -32.35 5.26
CA THR A 952 -2.71 -33.57 4.76
C THR A 952 -4.11 -33.25 4.23
N LEU A 953 -4.41 -33.67 3.00
CA LEU A 953 -5.77 -33.78 2.47
C LEU A 953 -6.18 -35.27 2.49
N ARG A 954 -7.35 -35.57 3.05
CA ARG A 954 -7.98 -36.90 3.01
C ARG A 954 -9.32 -36.78 2.29
N ILE A 955 -9.61 -37.70 1.37
CA ILE A 955 -10.97 -37.87 0.85
C ILE A 955 -11.71 -38.78 1.84
N GLY A 956 -12.95 -38.45 2.19
CA GLY A 956 -13.69 -39.16 3.25
C GLY A 956 -13.39 -38.67 4.68
N ASN A 957 -14.12 -39.21 5.65
CA ASN A 957 -14.10 -38.80 7.06
C ASN A 957 -13.04 -39.55 7.88
N ARG A 958 -12.69 -40.76 7.46
CA ARG A 958 -11.76 -41.68 8.15
C ARG A 958 -10.92 -42.44 7.12
N PRO A 959 -9.70 -42.90 7.46
CA PRO A 959 -8.95 -43.82 6.61
C PRO A 959 -9.73 -45.13 6.39
N GLY A 960 -9.70 -45.66 5.17
CA GLY A 960 -10.43 -46.86 4.77
C GLY A 960 -11.86 -46.60 4.27
N GLU A 961 -12.17 -45.38 3.82
CA GLU A 961 -13.52 -44.95 3.39
C GLU A 961 -13.51 -44.45 1.95
N ILE A 962 -13.85 -45.33 0.99
CA ILE A 962 -14.03 -44.92 -0.41
C ILE A 962 -15.11 -43.84 -0.51
N ALA A 963 -14.69 -42.66 -0.93
CA ALA A 963 -15.47 -41.44 -0.86
C ALA A 963 -15.18 -40.48 -2.05
N LYS A 964 -15.86 -39.34 -2.03
CA LYS A 964 -15.69 -38.26 -3.00
C LYS A 964 -15.71 -36.92 -2.27
N MET A 965 -14.79 -36.03 -2.61
CA MET A 965 -14.80 -34.61 -2.23
C MET A 965 -14.87 -33.77 -3.51
N THR A 966 -15.57 -32.65 -3.49
CA THR A 966 -15.67 -31.74 -4.64
C THR A 966 -14.89 -30.45 -4.36
N ILE A 967 -13.97 -30.08 -5.24
CA ILE A 967 -13.19 -28.84 -5.16
C ILE A 967 -13.32 -28.12 -6.51
N GLY A 968 -14.32 -27.23 -6.62
CA GLY A 968 -14.58 -26.39 -7.80
C GLY A 968 -13.62 -25.21 -7.97
N THR A 969 -12.70 -25.02 -7.02
CA THR A 969 -11.64 -23.99 -7.05
C THR A 969 -10.29 -24.59 -7.46
N ARG A 970 -9.25 -23.78 -7.66
CA ARG A 970 -7.91 -24.29 -8.01
C ARG A 970 -7.23 -24.97 -6.79
N LEU A 971 -6.91 -26.25 -6.90
CA LEU A 971 -6.17 -27.03 -5.91
C LEU A 971 -4.65 -26.96 -6.20
N ASP A 972 -3.93 -26.15 -5.43
CA ASP A 972 -2.46 -26.09 -5.45
C ASP A 972 -1.89 -27.16 -4.48
N MET A 973 -1.22 -28.18 -5.01
CA MET A 973 -0.73 -29.37 -4.31
C MET A 973 0.81 -29.31 -4.16
N LEU A 974 1.31 -28.51 -3.22
CA LEU A 974 2.72 -28.15 -3.15
C LEU A 974 3.63 -29.23 -2.52
N ALA A 975 4.95 -29.07 -2.73
CA ALA A 975 5.98 -29.93 -2.19
C ALA A 975 5.83 -30.16 -0.67
N GLY A 976 5.91 -31.43 -0.25
CA GLY A 976 5.82 -31.81 1.17
C GLY A 976 4.41 -31.84 1.77
N ALA A 977 3.36 -31.50 1.02
CA ALA A 977 1.99 -31.85 1.37
C ALA A 977 1.71 -33.34 1.10
N ARG A 978 0.71 -33.91 1.79
CA ARG A 978 0.19 -35.27 1.58
C ARG A 978 -1.25 -35.24 1.09
N VAL A 979 -1.60 -36.14 0.18
CA VAL A 979 -3.00 -36.39 -0.21
C VAL A 979 -3.29 -37.88 -0.17
N GLU A 980 -4.19 -38.28 0.72
CA GLU A 980 -4.56 -39.68 0.97
C GLU A 980 -5.74 -40.08 0.07
N PHE A 981 -5.56 -41.14 -0.72
CA PHE A 981 -6.58 -41.77 -1.55
C PHE A 981 -6.71 -43.26 -1.19
N ASP A 982 -7.88 -43.66 -0.72
CA ASP A 982 -8.29 -45.05 -0.58
C ASP A 982 -8.69 -45.64 -1.95
N VAL A 983 -8.25 -46.88 -2.22
CA VAL A 983 -8.35 -47.51 -3.55
C VAL A 983 -8.73 -48.99 -3.44
N VAL A 984 -9.75 -49.42 -4.20
CA VAL A 984 -10.11 -50.83 -4.45
C VAL A 984 -9.79 -51.17 -5.92
N PRO A 985 -8.64 -51.80 -6.21
CA PRO A 985 -8.13 -51.95 -7.57
C PRO A 985 -9.10 -52.63 -8.53
N GLY A 986 -9.41 -51.94 -9.64
CA GLY A 986 -10.34 -52.41 -10.66
C GLY A 986 -11.84 -52.29 -10.30
N VAL A 987 -12.19 -51.72 -9.14
CA VAL A 987 -13.58 -51.54 -8.69
C VAL A 987 -13.93 -50.06 -8.51
N THR A 988 -13.29 -49.37 -7.58
CA THR A 988 -13.59 -47.98 -7.22
C THR A 988 -12.46 -47.36 -6.40
N ASN A 989 -12.32 -46.04 -6.47
CA ASN A 989 -11.28 -45.25 -5.78
C ASN A 989 -11.93 -44.04 -5.11
N ASP A 990 -11.20 -43.41 -4.21
CA ASP A 990 -11.42 -42.00 -3.87
C ASP A 990 -11.29 -41.09 -5.08
N VAL A 991 -12.14 -40.06 -5.14
CA VAL A 991 -12.15 -39.07 -6.21
C VAL A 991 -12.23 -37.63 -5.67
N ILE A 992 -11.31 -36.78 -6.11
CA ILE A 992 -11.47 -35.32 -6.05
C ILE A 992 -12.17 -34.88 -7.34
N ASP A 993 -13.42 -34.41 -7.23
CA ASP A 993 -14.15 -33.86 -8.37
C ASP A 993 -13.90 -32.37 -8.51
N LEU A 994 -13.36 -31.99 -9.66
CA LEU A 994 -12.93 -30.64 -10.02
C LEU A 994 -14.04 -29.86 -10.76
N GLN A 995 -15.29 -30.33 -10.71
CA GLN A 995 -16.44 -29.60 -11.20
C GLN A 995 -17.52 -29.46 -10.11
N TYR A 996 -17.98 -28.23 -9.87
CA TYR A 996 -19.15 -27.93 -9.07
C TYR A 996 -20.09 -27.00 -9.84
N ILE A 997 -21.13 -27.57 -10.46
CA ILE A 997 -22.07 -26.83 -11.32
C ILE A 997 -21.33 -26.13 -12.48
N TRP A 998 -21.09 -24.82 -12.37
CA TRP A 998 -20.34 -23.98 -13.32
C TRP A 998 -18.88 -23.76 -12.92
N ASP A 999 -18.53 -24.04 -11.65
CA ASP A 999 -17.17 -23.95 -11.15
C ASP A 999 -16.34 -25.11 -11.70
N LEU A 1000 -15.22 -24.77 -12.31
CA LEU A 1000 -14.27 -25.69 -12.95
C LEU A 1000 -12.91 -25.52 -12.27
N GLY A 1001 -12.74 -26.28 -11.20
CA GLY A 1001 -11.48 -26.41 -10.49
C GLY A 1001 -10.38 -26.94 -11.39
N TRP A 1002 -9.14 -26.78 -10.93
CA TRP A 1002 -7.92 -27.19 -11.61
C TRP A 1002 -6.94 -27.76 -10.60
N VAL A 1003 -6.04 -28.64 -11.02
CA VAL A 1003 -4.94 -29.13 -10.18
C VAL A 1003 -3.61 -28.53 -10.64
N ASN A 1004 -2.82 -28.06 -9.70
CA ASN A 1004 -1.45 -27.62 -9.93
C ASN A 1004 -0.51 -28.20 -8.87
N PHE A 1005 0.37 -29.12 -9.27
CA PHE A 1005 1.39 -29.71 -8.39
C PHE A 1005 2.57 -28.78 -8.04
N GLY A 1006 2.62 -27.57 -8.62
CA GLY A 1006 3.80 -26.71 -8.63
C GLY A 1006 4.40 -26.57 -10.04
N ALA A 1007 5.52 -25.84 -10.14
CA ALA A 1007 6.12 -25.43 -11.41
C ALA A 1007 7.58 -25.91 -11.59
N ASN A 1008 8.14 -25.60 -12.76
CA ASN A 1008 9.55 -25.81 -13.13
C ASN A 1008 10.04 -27.26 -13.02
N ALA A 1009 9.13 -28.24 -13.20
CA ALA A 1009 9.40 -29.66 -12.99
C ALA A 1009 10.01 -29.97 -11.60
N SER A 1010 9.56 -29.27 -10.54
CA SER A 1010 9.93 -29.58 -9.15
C SER A 1010 9.24 -30.85 -8.64
N LEU A 1011 9.52 -31.26 -7.39
CA LEU A 1011 8.66 -32.19 -6.66
C LEU A 1011 7.36 -31.49 -6.25
N GLY A 1012 6.22 -32.14 -6.46
CA GLY A 1012 4.91 -31.73 -5.95
C GLY A 1012 4.53 -32.40 -4.62
N ALA A 1013 3.25 -32.36 -4.27
CA ALA A 1013 2.71 -33.13 -3.16
C ALA A 1013 2.95 -34.65 -3.30
N THR A 1014 2.87 -35.37 -2.18
CA THR A 1014 2.92 -36.83 -2.14
C THR A 1014 1.51 -37.41 -2.07
N LEU A 1015 1.13 -38.19 -3.08
CA LEU A 1015 -0.10 -38.99 -3.07
C LEU A 1015 0.16 -40.27 -2.25
N VAL A 1016 -0.73 -40.58 -1.33
CA VAL A 1016 -0.67 -41.78 -0.48
C VAL A 1016 -1.80 -42.70 -0.93
N ILE A 1017 -1.45 -43.84 -1.53
CA ILE A 1017 -2.40 -44.80 -2.12
C ILE A 1017 -2.63 -45.95 -1.14
N ASN A 1018 -3.74 -45.90 -0.42
CA ASN A 1018 -4.16 -46.95 0.51
C ASN A 1018 -4.91 -48.05 -0.26
N ASN A 1019 -4.24 -49.17 -0.53
CA ASN A 1019 -4.91 -50.30 -1.18
C ASN A 1019 -5.79 -51.07 -0.20
N LEU A 1020 -7.10 -51.05 -0.42
CA LEU A 1020 -8.12 -51.76 0.36
C LEU A 1020 -8.59 -53.07 -0.31
N GLY A 1021 -8.04 -53.42 -1.48
CA GLY A 1021 -8.51 -54.54 -2.31
C GLY A 1021 -7.41 -55.53 -2.73
N SER A 1022 -7.50 -55.99 -3.97
CA SER A 1022 -6.57 -56.97 -4.57
C SER A 1022 -5.23 -56.33 -4.96
N THR A 1023 -4.27 -57.13 -5.45
CA THR A 1023 -2.99 -56.61 -5.96
C THR A 1023 -3.17 -55.81 -7.25
N PHE A 1024 -2.51 -54.66 -7.35
CA PHE A 1024 -2.40 -53.89 -8.60
C PHE A 1024 -1.79 -54.72 -9.74
N THR A 1025 -2.21 -54.46 -10.98
CA THR A 1025 -1.71 -55.13 -12.19
C THR A 1025 -1.14 -54.14 -13.20
N PRO A 1026 -0.15 -54.54 -14.03
CA PRO A 1026 0.41 -53.67 -15.07
C PRO A 1026 -0.66 -53.09 -16.01
N GLY A 1027 -0.54 -51.80 -16.33
CA GLY A 1027 -1.44 -51.09 -17.24
C GLY A 1027 -2.73 -50.57 -16.60
N MET A 1028 -3.03 -50.91 -15.33
CA MET A 1028 -4.22 -50.40 -14.63
C MET A 1028 -4.19 -48.87 -14.52
N GLU A 1029 -5.33 -48.24 -14.82
CA GLU A 1029 -5.58 -46.80 -14.60
C GLU A 1029 -6.30 -46.57 -13.26
N LEU A 1030 -5.81 -45.61 -12.48
CA LEU A 1030 -6.52 -45.04 -11.34
C LEU A 1030 -6.91 -43.60 -11.67
N ARG A 1031 -8.21 -43.35 -11.71
CA ARG A 1031 -8.80 -42.02 -11.92
C ARG A 1031 -9.13 -41.43 -10.56
N LEU A 1032 -8.17 -40.69 -10.01
CA LEU A 1032 -8.24 -40.03 -8.71
C LEU A 1032 -8.88 -38.64 -8.79
N PHE A 1033 -9.06 -38.12 -10.01
CA PHE A 1033 -9.64 -36.82 -10.31
C PHE A 1033 -10.71 -36.95 -11.39
N SER A 1034 -11.80 -36.19 -11.27
CA SER A 1034 -12.82 -36.01 -12.31
C SER A 1034 -13.08 -34.53 -12.58
N ARG A 1035 -13.67 -34.21 -13.74
CA ARG A 1035 -14.04 -32.84 -14.13
C ARG A 1035 -15.29 -32.81 -15.02
N GLY A 1036 -16.22 -33.73 -14.75
CA GLY A 1036 -17.40 -33.99 -15.56
C GLY A 1036 -17.05 -34.27 -17.03
N ASN A 1037 -17.57 -33.42 -17.92
CA ASN A 1037 -17.34 -33.53 -19.38
C ASN A 1037 -16.09 -32.77 -19.87
N ASN A 1038 -15.35 -32.11 -18.98
CA ASN A 1038 -14.18 -31.31 -19.32
C ASN A 1038 -12.89 -32.14 -19.24
N PRO A 1039 -11.82 -31.79 -20.00
CA PRO A 1039 -10.55 -32.47 -19.88
C PRO A 1039 -9.91 -32.24 -18.49
N ASN A 1040 -9.37 -33.32 -17.92
CA ASN A 1040 -8.65 -33.38 -16.65
C ASN A 1040 -7.21 -32.78 -16.77
N THR A 1041 -7.05 -31.62 -17.40
CA THR A 1041 -5.72 -31.00 -17.60
C THR A 1041 -5.22 -30.26 -16.34
N PRO A 1042 -3.95 -30.42 -15.94
CA PRO A 1042 -3.31 -29.58 -14.93
C PRO A 1042 -3.18 -28.10 -15.36
N ASP A 1043 -3.15 -27.19 -14.39
CA ASP A 1043 -3.05 -25.72 -14.59
C ASP A 1043 -1.59 -25.23 -14.43
N ASN A 1044 -0.75 -25.69 -15.36
CA ASN A 1044 0.64 -25.28 -15.54
C ASN A 1044 1.19 -25.77 -16.91
N THR A 1045 2.16 -25.06 -17.47
CA THR A 1045 2.83 -25.44 -18.74
C THR A 1045 4.02 -26.38 -18.54
N ILE A 1046 4.64 -26.36 -17.36
CA ILE A 1046 5.69 -27.29 -16.95
C ILE A 1046 5.39 -27.78 -15.51
N PRO A 1047 4.41 -28.70 -15.36
CA PRO A 1047 4.05 -29.29 -14.07
C PRO A 1047 5.24 -29.84 -13.28
N ALA A 1048 5.28 -29.52 -12.00
CA ALA A 1048 5.95 -30.34 -11.00
C ALA A 1048 5.36 -31.76 -10.99
N GLN A 1049 6.16 -32.76 -10.62
CA GLN A 1049 5.73 -34.15 -10.61
C GLN A 1049 5.39 -34.61 -9.18
N PRO A 1050 4.19 -35.17 -8.93
CA PRO A 1050 3.82 -35.66 -7.60
C PRO A 1050 4.59 -36.93 -7.24
N GLY A 1051 4.97 -37.06 -5.96
CA GLY A 1051 5.41 -38.34 -5.42
C GLY A 1051 4.20 -39.27 -5.19
N VAL A 1052 4.38 -40.59 -5.24
CA VAL A 1052 3.30 -41.56 -5.00
C VAL A 1052 3.82 -42.72 -4.15
N ILE A 1053 3.20 -42.97 -3.00
CA ILE A 1053 3.64 -44.01 -2.04
C ILE A 1053 2.44 -44.82 -1.51
N PRO A 1054 2.63 -46.06 -1.04
CA PRO A 1054 3.80 -46.92 -1.26
C PRO A 1054 3.87 -47.37 -2.73
N ALA A 1055 4.92 -48.10 -3.11
CA ALA A 1055 5.00 -48.72 -4.44
C ALA A 1055 3.84 -49.72 -4.67
N PRO A 1056 3.30 -49.85 -5.90
CA PRO A 1056 2.08 -50.64 -6.15
C PRO A 1056 2.27 -52.16 -6.03
N GLY A 1057 3.50 -52.66 -5.96
CA GLY A 1057 3.79 -54.07 -5.69
C GLY A 1057 5.19 -54.48 -6.14
N PRO A 1058 5.61 -55.73 -5.84
CA PRO A 1058 6.91 -56.25 -6.26
C PRO A 1058 7.08 -56.19 -7.80
N GLY A 1059 8.12 -55.49 -8.27
CA GLY A 1059 8.40 -55.33 -9.71
C GLY A 1059 7.52 -54.31 -10.45
N LEU A 1060 6.60 -53.64 -9.74
CA LEU A 1060 5.71 -52.60 -10.27
C LEU A 1060 6.15 -51.21 -9.79
N TYR A 1061 5.76 -50.17 -10.52
CA TYR A 1061 6.01 -48.77 -10.14
C TYR A 1061 4.82 -47.88 -10.54
N TRP A 1062 4.70 -46.69 -9.94
CA TRP A 1062 3.68 -45.73 -10.38
C TRP A 1062 4.17 -44.92 -11.59
N ASP A 1063 3.47 -45.05 -12.70
CA ASP A 1063 3.70 -44.28 -13.91
C ASP A 1063 2.84 -43.01 -13.89
N ILE A 1064 3.50 -41.89 -13.61
CA ILE A 1064 2.91 -40.56 -13.41
C ILE A 1064 2.92 -39.69 -14.67
N ARG A 1065 3.28 -40.23 -15.84
CA ARG A 1065 3.29 -39.48 -17.12
C ARG A 1065 1.92 -38.89 -17.47
N ASP A 1066 0.86 -39.64 -17.18
CA ASP A 1066 -0.51 -39.19 -17.42
C ASP A 1066 -1.08 -38.32 -16.27
N MET A 1067 -0.46 -38.33 -15.08
CA MET A 1067 -0.85 -37.43 -13.98
C MET A 1067 -0.59 -35.97 -14.34
N VAL A 1068 0.54 -35.72 -15.02
CA VAL A 1068 0.96 -34.36 -15.42
C VAL A 1068 0.44 -33.92 -16.79
N THR A 1069 -0.52 -34.66 -17.37
CA THR A 1069 -1.19 -34.27 -18.62
C THR A 1069 -2.72 -34.39 -18.54
N ASN A 1070 -3.25 -35.43 -17.89
CA ASN A 1070 -4.68 -35.76 -17.82
C ASN A 1070 -5.14 -36.25 -16.43
N LEU A 1071 -4.33 -36.05 -15.38
CA LEU A 1071 -4.61 -36.47 -13.99
C LEU A 1071 -4.98 -37.98 -13.82
N VAL A 1072 -4.40 -38.85 -14.64
CA VAL A 1072 -4.55 -40.32 -14.52
C VAL A 1072 -3.26 -40.95 -14.00
N LEU A 1073 -3.36 -41.75 -12.95
CA LEU A 1073 -2.26 -42.51 -12.37
C LEU A 1073 -2.24 -43.91 -13.01
N ARG A 1074 -1.09 -44.38 -13.50
CA ARG A 1074 -0.96 -45.73 -14.09
C ARG A 1074 -0.06 -46.64 -13.26
N VAL A 1075 -0.32 -47.95 -13.32
CA VAL A 1075 0.58 -48.98 -12.80
C VAL A 1075 1.54 -49.41 -13.90
N GLY A 1076 2.82 -49.03 -13.76
CA GLY A 1076 3.92 -49.42 -14.64
C GLY A 1076 4.54 -50.77 -14.24
N SER A 1077 5.22 -51.40 -15.20
CA SER A 1077 5.96 -52.65 -15.00
C SER A 1077 7.20 -52.70 -15.89
N GLY A 1078 8.24 -53.41 -15.45
CA GLY A 1078 9.56 -53.35 -16.07
C GLY A 1078 10.34 -52.16 -15.53
N LEU A 1079 11.26 -52.42 -14.60
CA LEU A 1079 12.06 -51.37 -13.96
C LEU A 1079 13.01 -50.72 -14.98
N PRO A 1080 13.28 -49.40 -14.90
CA PRO A 1080 14.26 -48.75 -15.75
C PRO A 1080 15.64 -49.39 -15.60
N ARG A 1081 16.29 -49.64 -16.75
CA ARG A 1081 17.69 -50.05 -16.77
C ARG A 1081 18.56 -48.89 -16.28
N LEU A 1082 19.33 -49.14 -15.23
CA LEU A 1082 20.47 -48.31 -14.87
C LEU A 1082 21.61 -48.64 -15.84
N GLU A 1083 22.02 -47.65 -16.63
CA GLU A 1083 23.15 -47.72 -17.55
C GLU A 1083 24.39 -47.11 -16.91
N THR A 1084 25.57 -47.61 -17.28
CA THR A 1084 26.84 -47.19 -16.69
C THR A 1084 27.93 -47.09 -17.75
N VAL A 1085 28.77 -46.07 -17.66
CA VAL A 1085 29.95 -45.90 -18.52
C VAL A 1085 31.10 -45.29 -17.71
N VAL A 1086 32.34 -45.66 -18.02
CA VAL A 1086 33.54 -45.04 -17.45
C VAL A 1086 33.96 -43.88 -18.35
N GLN A 1087 33.87 -42.65 -17.83
CA GLN A 1087 34.23 -41.43 -18.55
C GLN A 1087 35.64 -40.97 -18.14
N GLY A 1088 36.51 -40.76 -19.14
CA GLY A 1088 37.88 -40.28 -18.93
C GLY A 1088 38.82 -41.22 -18.16
N GLY A 1089 38.38 -42.44 -17.82
CA GLY A 1089 39.14 -43.38 -16.98
C GLY A 1089 39.16 -43.04 -15.49
N THR A 1090 38.51 -41.94 -15.08
CA THR A 1090 38.54 -41.42 -13.70
C THR A 1090 37.15 -41.33 -13.05
N ASN A 1091 36.07 -41.34 -13.83
CA ASN A 1091 34.71 -41.20 -13.34
C ASN A 1091 33.80 -42.32 -13.82
N LEU A 1092 32.93 -42.83 -12.94
CA LEU A 1092 31.75 -43.61 -13.30
C LEU A 1092 30.59 -42.65 -13.57
N VAL A 1093 29.93 -42.85 -14.71
CA VAL A 1093 28.74 -42.11 -15.11
C VAL A 1093 27.57 -43.07 -15.12
N PHE A 1094 26.55 -42.75 -14.34
CA PHE A 1094 25.28 -43.46 -14.23
C PHE A 1094 24.22 -42.71 -15.03
N THR A 1095 23.53 -43.40 -15.93
CA THR A 1095 22.41 -42.85 -16.69
C THR A 1095 21.19 -43.75 -16.60
N TRP A 1096 20.01 -43.14 -16.69
CA TRP A 1096 18.74 -43.85 -16.86
C TRP A 1096 17.78 -43.03 -17.73
N PRO A 1097 16.66 -43.60 -18.21
CA PRO A 1097 15.81 -42.90 -19.16
C PRO A 1097 15.18 -41.60 -18.58
N PRO A 1098 15.14 -40.48 -19.32
CA PRO A 1098 14.76 -39.15 -18.78
C PRO A 1098 13.35 -39.03 -18.19
N GLN A 1099 12.46 -40.00 -18.43
CA GLN A 1099 11.14 -40.07 -17.79
C GLN A 1099 11.17 -40.57 -16.33
N TYR A 1100 12.33 -41.03 -15.83
CA TYR A 1100 12.50 -41.51 -14.45
C TYR A 1100 13.45 -40.63 -13.60
N ARG A 1101 13.52 -39.31 -13.89
CA ARG A 1101 14.38 -38.31 -13.20
C ARG A 1101 14.20 -38.17 -11.67
N TRP A 1102 13.23 -38.88 -11.11
CA TRP A 1102 12.86 -38.86 -9.69
C TRP A 1102 13.23 -40.15 -8.95
N TRP A 1103 13.69 -41.18 -9.67
CA TRP A 1103 14.22 -42.39 -9.05
C TRP A 1103 15.58 -42.07 -8.44
N ARG A 1104 15.78 -42.43 -7.18
CA ARG A 1104 17.03 -42.16 -6.49
C ARG A 1104 18.08 -43.21 -6.85
N LEU A 1105 19.29 -42.75 -7.16
CA LEU A 1105 20.45 -43.63 -7.21
C LEU A 1105 20.90 -43.83 -5.77
N GLU A 1106 20.88 -45.06 -5.30
CA GLU A 1106 21.43 -45.44 -4.00
C GLU A 1106 22.75 -46.19 -4.17
N MET A 1107 23.66 -46.00 -3.22
CA MET A 1107 24.92 -46.72 -3.13
C MET A 1107 25.09 -47.38 -1.77
N GLN A 1108 25.86 -48.47 -1.71
CA GLN A 1108 26.37 -49.03 -0.47
C GLN A 1108 27.83 -49.46 -0.68
N THR A 1109 28.65 -49.33 0.36
CA THR A 1109 30.08 -49.63 0.32
C THR A 1109 30.38 -50.79 1.26
N ASN A 1110 30.63 -51.96 0.70
CA ASN A 1110 30.82 -53.22 1.42
C ASN A 1110 32.04 -53.96 0.86
N SER A 1111 32.62 -54.90 1.61
CA SER A 1111 33.62 -55.81 1.02
C SER A 1111 32.94 -56.85 0.13
N LEU A 1112 33.69 -57.42 -0.84
CA LEU A 1112 33.19 -58.52 -1.69
C LEU A 1112 32.71 -59.75 -0.89
N ALA A 1113 33.23 -59.95 0.32
CA ALA A 1113 32.82 -61.03 1.22
C ALA A 1113 31.49 -60.75 1.96
N VAL A 1114 31.07 -59.48 2.06
CA VAL A 1114 29.77 -59.06 2.63
C VAL A 1114 28.70 -58.93 1.54
N GLY A 1115 29.08 -58.47 0.34
CA GLY A 1115 28.16 -58.35 -0.79
C GLY A 1115 27.10 -57.27 -0.59
N LEU A 1116 25.83 -57.60 -0.89
CA LEU A 1116 24.70 -56.67 -0.73
C LEU A 1116 24.12 -56.77 0.69
N SER A 1117 23.98 -55.63 1.38
CA SER A 1117 23.31 -55.55 2.68
C SER A 1117 22.17 -54.51 2.67
N THR A 1118 21.71 -54.07 3.84
CA THR A 1118 20.68 -53.05 4.03
C THR A 1118 21.24 -51.62 4.19
N ASN A 1119 22.57 -51.43 4.27
CA ASN A 1119 23.24 -50.14 4.49
C ASN A 1119 23.29 -49.21 3.26
N TRP A 1120 22.19 -49.12 2.51
CA TRP A 1120 22.08 -48.23 1.35
C TRP A 1120 21.90 -46.76 1.76
N VAL A 1121 22.59 -45.87 1.05
CA VAL A 1121 22.46 -44.41 1.19
C VAL A 1121 22.15 -43.78 -0.17
N THR A 1122 21.35 -42.71 -0.17
CA THR A 1122 21.02 -41.99 -1.41
C THR A 1122 22.22 -41.17 -1.89
N VAL A 1123 22.57 -41.28 -3.17
CA VAL A 1123 23.57 -40.41 -3.80
C VAL A 1123 22.98 -39.01 -3.96
N GLY A 1124 23.66 -38.01 -3.39
CA GLY A 1124 23.21 -36.62 -3.35
C GLY A 1124 22.83 -36.06 -4.73
N GLY A 1125 21.66 -35.43 -4.82
CA GLY A 1125 21.15 -34.82 -6.05
C GLY A 1125 20.61 -35.79 -7.10
N SER A 1126 20.74 -37.11 -6.92
CA SER A 1126 20.29 -38.12 -7.92
C SER A 1126 18.80 -38.03 -8.24
N TRP A 1127 17.98 -37.59 -7.29
CA TRP A 1127 16.54 -37.38 -7.43
C TRP A 1127 16.13 -36.10 -8.18
N LEU A 1128 17.08 -35.36 -8.77
CA LEU A 1128 16.84 -34.15 -9.58
C LEU A 1128 17.23 -34.34 -11.06
N THR A 1129 17.66 -35.54 -11.44
CA THR A 1129 18.40 -35.81 -12.68
C THR A 1129 18.21 -37.26 -13.13
N ASN A 1130 18.64 -37.58 -14.35
CA ASN A 1130 18.75 -38.96 -14.85
C ASN A 1130 20.19 -39.30 -15.26
N TYR A 1131 21.13 -38.51 -14.76
CA TYR A 1131 22.57 -38.55 -15.01
C TYR A 1131 23.31 -38.19 -13.72
N ILE A 1132 24.22 -39.05 -13.25
CA ILE A 1132 25.07 -38.81 -12.08
C ILE A 1132 26.50 -39.26 -12.38
N THR A 1133 27.48 -38.39 -12.10
CA THR A 1133 28.92 -38.69 -12.18
C THR A 1133 29.48 -38.90 -10.78
N ILE A 1134 30.24 -39.99 -10.59
CA ILE A 1134 30.91 -40.32 -9.33
C ILE A 1134 32.40 -40.63 -9.61
N PRO A 1135 33.36 -39.99 -8.92
CA PRO A 1135 34.77 -40.33 -9.06
C PRO A 1135 35.08 -41.78 -8.70
N ILE A 1136 36.00 -42.41 -9.43
CA ILE A 1136 36.41 -43.81 -9.20
C ILE A 1136 37.51 -43.85 -8.13
N ASP A 1137 37.12 -44.12 -6.90
CA ASP A 1137 38.03 -44.70 -5.90
C ASP A 1137 38.40 -46.13 -6.32
N ARG A 1138 39.62 -46.56 -5.99
CA ARG A 1138 40.16 -47.89 -6.30
C ARG A 1138 40.15 -48.84 -5.09
N THR A 1139 39.78 -48.36 -3.90
CA THR A 1139 40.05 -49.06 -2.63
C THR A 1139 38.86 -49.75 -1.95
N PRO A 1140 37.58 -49.34 -2.15
CA PRO A 1140 36.43 -50.14 -1.70
C PRO A 1140 35.57 -50.67 -2.87
N THR A 1141 34.81 -51.75 -2.62
CA THR A 1141 33.75 -52.18 -3.55
C THR A 1141 32.46 -51.42 -3.25
N VAL A 1142 31.91 -50.74 -4.25
CA VAL A 1142 30.66 -49.99 -4.14
C VAL A 1142 29.61 -50.62 -5.04
N PHE A 1143 28.45 -50.93 -4.47
CA PHE A 1143 27.27 -51.38 -5.21
C PHE A 1143 26.32 -50.20 -5.41
N TYR A 1144 25.67 -50.15 -6.58
CA TYR A 1144 24.70 -49.12 -6.93
C TYR A 1144 23.38 -49.75 -7.32
N ARG A 1145 22.26 -49.12 -6.96
CA ARG A 1145 20.92 -49.49 -7.43
C ARG A 1145 20.10 -48.23 -7.73
N LEU A 1146 19.25 -48.30 -8.74
CA LEU A 1146 18.25 -47.27 -9.01
C LEU A 1146 16.93 -47.68 -8.36
N VAL A 1147 16.34 -46.79 -7.56
CA VAL A 1147 15.24 -47.11 -6.64
C VAL A 1147 14.05 -46.19 -6.87
N TYR A 1148 12.87 -46.80 -7.02
CA TYR A 1148 11.61 -46.07 -6.99
C TYR A 1148 11.42 -45.42 -5.61
N PRO A 1149 10.98 -44.15 -5.52
CA PRO A 1149 10.83 -43.41 -4.26
C PRO A 1149 10.19 -44.17 -3.08
#